data_AF-A0A9D1SPV4-F1
#
_entry.id   AF-A0A9D1SPV4-F1
#
_cell.length_a   1.000
_cell.length_b   1.000
_cell.length_c   1.000
_cell.angle_alpha   90.00
_cell.angle_beta   90.00
_cell.angle_gamma   90.00
#
_symmetry.space_group_name_H-M   'P 1'
#
loop_
_entity.id
_entity.type
_entity.pdbx_description
1 polymer ?
#
loop_
_entity_poly.entity_id
_entity_poly.type
_entity_poly.pdbx_seq_one_letter_code
_entity_poly.pdbx_strand_id
1 'polypeptide(L)'
;MINFTSQHQVRPEFLTGDKSISHRALILAAISDGVCKIRNLSPCDDVRATVACLRKLGAKIYLRKNTATVYPIVKANTDVTFHCHNSGTTARLLAGVVAGLGIRAKFTGDKSLSARPMLRLLQPLQRLGAQVSFPNGCMFEIMPSVLHGGRIEAEHPSAQIKGAVLLAALCAGQCVTYREMVPTRTHTEDMIAAFGGKISTGNEITLYPCAVGAFSYSVPDDMSSAAFLMAMDLLDGVSHTYRNLCLSAERCGFLDILQKSGVKVERDVHNGCGDVRLSGKVGEIFADEQDVVNAIDEIPVLAAIALTVRGRHVFCGVEELRKKECDRVQAIIDTAHACGQKAHFDGHSLVIESDGVVRRNVRFNSFGDHRMAMSQAVLCLSACGGGSVDDWCCEVSFPDFLRAAGVTPLNFAVVGRDVSRSLSPLLMRNLAEHAKVCCTYKAISVGGGKLKKVLQTLDGANVTMPYKGLAAEIYGADIPVNTVGKNIAPQSTDGKGAERACQLHGIDLRGKSLWILGAGGAAQACVHYLSQLGCRMQVFNRTPQKARILTEKYRLTTVPAPDGVLSFVPDCKWERAFPLPQSAGFVLVAAYGGGSGLAEKAAKRGITVVDGKEMLYFQGAESFALWTGTQVQNDYPSFKGDCDEITFA
;
A
#
# COMPACT_ATOMS: atom_id res chain seq x y z
N MET A 1 1.90 1.40 10.37
CA MET A 1 3.04 0.67 10.96
C MET A 1 3.02 -0.74 10.42
N ILE A 2 4.15 -1.26 9.96
CA ILE A 2 4.35 -2.70 9.67
C ILE A 2 5.30 -3.26 10.73
N ASN A 3 4.96 -4.43 11.28
CA ASN A 3 5.85 -5.19 12.15
C ASN A 3 6.49 -6.33 11.34
N PHE A 4 7.80 -6.46 11.46
CA PHE A 4 8.59 -7.48 10.78
C PHE A 4 9.16 -8.47 11.79
N THR A 5 9.13 -9.76 11.43
CA THR A 5 9.95 -10.79 12.04
C THR A 5 11.17 -11.05 11.15
N SER A 6 12.21 -11.71 11.66
CA SER A 6 13.37 -12.08 10.84
C SER A 6 13.08 -13.17 9.79
N GLN A 7 11.90 -13.80 9.83
CA GLN A 7 11.56 -14.88 8.91
C GLN A 7 11.12 -14.33 7.56
N HIS A 8 11.98 -14.51 6.56
CA HIS A 8 11.70 -14.12 5.20
C HIS A 8 12.52 -14.95 4.21
N GLN A 9 12.12 -14.92 2.94
CA GLN A 9 12.84 -15.58 1.85
C GLN A 9 12.57 -14.80 0.58
N VAL A 10 13.58 -14.11 0.06
CA VAL A 10 13.47 -13.29 -1.14
C VAL A 10 12.90 -14.10 -2.32
N ARG A 11 11.99 -13.46 -3.07
CA ARG A 11 11.24 -13.99 -4.21
C ARG A 11 11.30 -13.01 -5.38
N PRO A 12 12.38 -13.04 -6.17
CA PRO A 12 12.59 -12.11 -7.28
C PRO A 12 11.50 -12.18 -8.36
N GLU A 13 10.73 -13.27 -8.44
CA GLU A 13 9.64 -13.45 -9.41
C GLU A 13 8.47 -12.47 -9.23
N PHE A 14 8.42 -11.74 -8.12
CA PHE A 14 7.45 -10.66 -7.88
C PHE A 14 7.95 -9.27 -8.28
N LEU A 15 9.16 -9.18 -8.87
CA LEU A 15 9.58 -7.96 -9.54
C LEU A 15 8.65 -7.66 -10.72
N THR A 16 8.46 -6.38 -10.96
CA THR A 16 7.65 -5.85 -12.06
C THR A 16 8.43 -4.77 -12.78
N GLY A 17 7.89 -4.31 -13.91
CA GLY A 17 8.64 -3.41 -14.77
C GLY A 17 9.03 -2.08 -14.13
N ASP A 18 10.11 -1.54 -14.68
CA ASP A 18 10.74 -0.31 -14.23
C ASP A 18 9.77 0.87 -14.21
N LYS A 19 9.68 1.54 -13.06
CA LYS A 19 8.77 2.66 -12.84
C LYS A 19 9.07 3.81 -13.80
N SER A 20 10.35 4.16 -13.94
CA SER A 20 10.81 5.30 -14.75
C SER A 20 10.59 5.08 -16.24
N ILE A 21 10.81 3.84 -16.72
CA ILE A 21 10.55 3.44 -18.11
C ILE A 21 9.04 3.32 -18.36
N SER A 22 8.27 2.82 -17.39
CA SER A 22 6.80 2.72 -17.49
C SER A 22 6.13 4.07 -17.73
N HIS A 23 6.54 5.13 -17.01
CA HIS A 23 6.05 6.49 -17.25
C HIS A 23 6.29 6.95 -18.68
N ARG A 24 7.52 6.78 -19.17
CA ARG A 24 7.95 7.22 -20.51
C ARG A 24 7.27 6.41 -21.60
N ALA A 25 7.14 5.10 -21.43
CA ALA A 25 6.40 4.22 -22.34
C ALA A 25 4.96 4.71 -22.52
N LEU A 26 4.25 4.99 -21.41
CA LEU A 26 2.87 5.48 -21.46
C LEU A 26 2.76 6.85 -22.11
N ILE A 27 3.66 7.78 -21.77
CA ILE A 27 3.64 9.14 -22.32
C ILE A 27 3.92 9.10 -23.82
N LEU A 28 4.98 8.42 -24.26
CA LEU A 28 5.32 8.29 -25.68
C LEU A 28 4.22 7.57 -26.46
N ALA A 29 3.60 6.53 -25.90
CA ALA A 29 2.46 5.86 -26.50
C ALA A 29 1.20 6.75 -26.61
N ALA A 30 1.04 7.72 -25.72
CA ALA A 30 -0.09 8.64 -25.79
C ALA A 30 0.09 9.73 -26.86
N ILE A 31 1.33 10.00 -27.28
CA ILE A 31 1.68 11.01 -28.29
C ILE A 31 2.24 10.39 -29.59
N SER A 32 2.17 9.07 -29.74
CA SER A 32 2.62 8.36 -30.94
C SER A 32 1.64 8.50 -32.11
N ASP A 33 2.09 8.15 -33.31
CA ASP A 33 1.28 8.20 -34.54
C ASP A 33 0.29 7.03 -34.71
N GLY A 34 0.32 6.03 -33.82
CA GLY A 34 -0.57 4.88 -33.86
C GLY A 34 -0.70 4.15 -32.52
N VAL A 35 -1.43 3.02 -32.53
CA VAL A 35 -1.77 2.24 -31.33
C VAL A 35 -0.56 1.48 -30.81
N CYS A 36 -0.28 1.64 -29.52
CA CYS A 36 0.85 1.00 -28.86
C CYS A 36 0.43 -0.07 -27.86
N LYS A 37 1.30 -1.07 -27.67
CA LYS A 37 1.14 -2.12 -26.66
C LYS A 37 2.33 -2.14 -25.71
N ILE A 38 2.08 -1.98 -24.42
CA ILE A 38 3.12 -2.00 -23.38
C ILE A 38 2.89 -3.20 -22.47
N ARG A 39 3.89 -4.05 -22.29
CA ARG A 39 3.87 -5.22 -21.39
C ARG A 39 4.77 -4.98 -20.18
N ASN A 40 4.51 -5.71 -19.11
CA ASN A 40 5.20 -5.60 -17.83
C ASN A 40 5.22 -4.16 -17.26
N LEU A 41 4.14 -3.40 -17.44
CA LEU A 41 4.03 -2.05 -16.89
C LEU A 41 4.05 -2.10 -15.35
N SER A 42 4.81 -1.20 -14.71
CA SER A 42 4.82 -1.10 -13.25
C SER A 42 3.40 -0.86 -12.70
N PRO A 43 2.94 -1.66 -11.71
CA PRO A 43 1.59 -1.54 -11.16
C PRO A 43 1.46 -0.46 -10.06
N CYS A 44 2.52 0.29 -9.78
CA CYS A 44 2.59 1.25 -8.68
C CYS A 44 1.70 2.48 -8.85
N ASP A 45 1.43 3.17 -7.74
CA ASP A 45 0.51 4.31 -7.70
C ASP A 45 0.96 5.46 -8.60
N ASP A 46 2.27 5.69 -8.70
CA ASP A 46 2.83 6.71 -9.58
C ASP A 46 2.45 6.48 -11.05
N VAL A 47 2.60 5.25 -11.54
CA VAL A 47 2.29 4.92 -12.93
C VAL A 47 0.78 4.94 -13.17
N ARG A 48 -0.02 4.55 -12.19
CA ARG A 48 -1.48 4.69 -12.23
C ARG A 48 -1.91 6.16 -12.33
N ALA A 49 -1.25 7.07 -11.61
CA ALA A 49 -1.48 8.51 -11.71
C ALA A 49 -1.19 9.03 -13.13
N THR A 50 -0.10 8.57 -13.76
CA THR A 50 0.20 8.88 -15.17
C THR A 50 -0.91 8.38 -16.10
N VAL A 51 -1.36 7.14 -15.96
CA VAL A 51 -2.48 6.61 -16.78
C VAL A 51 -3.74 7.46 -16.61
N ALA A 52 -4.09 7.83 -15.38
CA ALA A 52 -5.26 8.66 -15.10
C ALA A 52 -5.15 10.05 -15.76
N CYS A 53 -3.98 10.70 -15.67
CA CYS A 53 -3.74 12.00 -16.28
C CYS A 53 -3.77 11.93 -17.81
N LEU A 54 -3.16 10.92 -18.42
CA LEU A 54 -3.19 10.71 -19.88
C LEU A 54 -4.60 10.44 -20.40
N ARG A 55 -5.41 9.68 -19.66
CA ARG A 55 -6.84 9.51 -19.98
C ARG A 55 -7.60 10.82 -19.95
N LYS A 56 -7.38 11.65 -18.91
CA LYS A 56 -7.98 12.99 -18.84
C LYS A 56 -7.52 13.89 -19.99
N LEU A 57 -6.25 13.77 -20.41
CA LEU A 57 -5.70 14.52 -21.53
C LEU A 57 -6.30 14.10 -22.89
N GLY A 58 -6.76 12.86 -23.04
CA GLY A 58 -7.49 12.40 -24.23
C GLY A 58 -7.06 11.03 -24.77
N ALA A 59 -6.06 10.38 -24.16
CA ALA A 59 -5.63 9.04 -24.58
C ALA A 59 -6.67 7.98 -24.16
N LYS A 60 -6.94 6.97 -24.99
CA LYS A 60 -7.73 5.80 -24.56
C LYS A 60 -6.78 4.69 -24.16
N ILE A 61 -6.71 4.41 -22.85
CA ILE A 61 -5.80 3.42 -22.28
C ILE A 61 -6.62 2.26 -21.71
N TYR A 62 -6.41 1.06 -22.23
CA TYR A 62 -6.99 -0.18 -21.72
C TYR A 62 -5.92 -0.95 -20.95
N LEU A 63 -6.15 -1.16 -19.64
CA LEU A 63 -5.25 -1.91 -18.77
C LEU A 63 -5.81 -3.31 -18.51
N ARG A 64 -4.95 -4.32 -18.63
CA ARG A 64 -5.24 -5.69 -18.20
C ARG A 64 -3.99 -6.25 -17.51
N LYS A 65 -4.07 -6.44 -16.19
CA LYS A 65 -2.89 -6.70 -15.35
C LYS A 65 -1.80 -5.62 -15.62
N ASN A 66 -0.55 -6.04 -15.79
CA ASN A 66 0.59 -5.18 -16.11
C ASN A 66 0.75 -4.97 -17.63
N THR A 67 -0.33 -4.96 -18.41
CA THR A 67 -0.30 -4.71 -19.85
C THR A 67 -1.25 -3.58 -20.21
N ALA A 68 -0.76 -2.62 -20.99
CA ALA A 68 -1.53 -1.51 -21.51
C ALA A 68 -1.67 -1.60 -23.05
N THR A 69 -2.87 -1.36 -23.55
CA THR A 69 -3.08 -0.97 -24.96
C THR A 69 -3.46 0.50 -24.97
N VAL A 70 -2.66 1.31 -25.65
CA VAL A 70 -2.77 2.78 -25.65
C VAL A 70 -3.14 3.22 -27.06
N TYR A 71 -4.29 3.87 -27.18
CA TYR A 71 -4.66 4.61 -28.36
C TYR A 71 -4.24 6.07 -28.14
N PRO A 72 -3.47 6.66 -29.06
CA PRO A 72 -2.88 7.98 -28.89
C PRO A 72 -3.96 9.07 -28.84
N ILE A 73 -3.54 10.23 -28.36
CA ILE A 73 -4.36 11.44 -28.28
C ILE A 73 -4.57 11.96 -29.70
N VAL A 74 -5.78 11.80 -30.24
CA VAL A 74 -6.16 12.40 -31.54
C VAL A 74 -6.44 13.89 -31.41
N LYS A 75 -7.06 14.28 -30.29
CA LYS A 75 -7.31 15.68 -29.91
C LYS A 75 -7.17 15.79 -28.40
N ALA A 76 -6.27 16.66 -27.95
CA ALA A 76 -6.07 16.90 -26.52
C ALA A 76 -7.25 17.67 -25.93
N ASN A 77 -7.69 17.27 -24.74
CA ASN A 77 -8.63 18.05 -23.94
C ASN A 77 -7.89 19.26 -23.34
N THR A 78 -8.54 20.42 -23.32
CA THR A 78 -8.04 21.64 -22.67
C THR A 78 -8.65 21.80 -21.27
N ASP A 79 -8.09 22.70 -20.47
CA ASP A 79 -8.60 23.05 -19.14
C ASP A 79 -8.69 21.86 -18.18
N VAL A 80 -7.74 20.93 -18.32
CA VAL A 80 -7.71 19.69 -17.55
C VAL A 80 -7.07 19.90 -16.17
N THR A 81 -7.60 19.24 -15.15
CA THR A 81 -6.97 19.16 -13.83
C THR A 81 -6.37 17.77 -13.61
N PHE A 82 -5.06 17.73 -13.46
CA PHE A 82 -4.30 16.51 -13.16
C PHE A 82 -4.10 16.36 -11.65
N HIS A 83 -4.46 15.17 -11.16
CA HIS A 83 -4.15 14.73 -9.81
C HIS A 83 -2.97 13.78 -9.90
N CYS A 84 -1.77 14.28 -9.63
CA CYS A 84 -0.53 13.53 -9.73
C CYS A 84 -0.25 12.69 -8.48
N HIS A 85 -1.10 12.78 -7.44
CA HIS A 85 -0.90 12.12 -6.15
C HIS A 85 0.49 12.45 -5.58
N ASN A 86 1.31 11.45 -5.25
CA ASN A 86 2.68 11.64 -4.79
C ASN A 86 3.71 11.68 -5.94
N SER A 87 3.27 11.52 -7.19
CA SER A 87 4.14 11.26 -8.33
C SER A 87 4.77 12.53 -8.90
N GLY A 88 5.98 12.84 -8.41
CA GLY A 88 6.82 13.88 -8.99
C GLY A 88 7.13 13.63 -10.48
N THR A 89 7.35 12.39 -10.88
CA THR A 89 7.63 12.03 -12.28
C THR A 89 6.43 12.31 -13.18
N THR A 90 5.21 11.98 -12.76
CA THR A 90 3.97 12.29 -13.50
C THR A 90 3.86 13.80 -13.71
N ALA A 91 3.97 14.59 -12.64
CA ALA A 91 3.84 16.04 -12.72
C ALA A 91 4.90 16.66 -13.66
N ARG A 92 6.17 16.25 -13.50
CA ARG A 92 7.28 16.83 -14.26
C ARG A 92 7.21 16.50 -15.75
N LEU A 93 7.03 15.24 -16.11
CA LEU A 93 7.04 14.83 -17.52
C LEU A 93 5.79 15.33 -18.26
N LEU A 94 4.61 15.28 -17.62
CA LEU A 94 3.38 15.78 -18.24
C LEU A 94 3.34 17.31 -18.35
N ALA A 95 4.05 18.05 -17.49
CA ALA A 95 4.21 19.49 -17.70
C ALA A 95 4.87 19.80 -19.05
N GLY A 96 5.88 19.01 -19.43
CA GLY A 96 6.51 19.09 -20.75
C GLY A 96 5.52 18.83 -21.88
N VAL A 97 4.78 17.72 -21.79
CA VAL A 97 3.76 17.34 -22.80
C VAL A 97 2.71 18.45 -22.97
N VAL A 98 2.11 18.92 -21.87
CA VAL A 98 1.08 19.96 -21.89
C VAL A 98 1.62 21.28 -22.44
N ALA A 99 2.82 21.69 -22.03
CA ALA A 99 3.45 22.90 -22.53
C ALA A 99 3.68 22.81 -24.05
N GLY A 100 4.17 21.67 -24.54
CA GLY A 100 4.39 21.46 -25.97
C GLY A 100 3.10 21.37 -26.79
N LEU A 101 2.03 20.84 -26.22
CA LEU A 101 0.69 20.86 -26.84
C LEU A 101 0.03 22.25 -26.82
N GLY A 102 0.56 23.19 -26.04
CA GLY A 102 0.05 24.56 -25.95
C GLY A 102 -1.33 24.68 -25.30
N ILE A 103 -1.68 23.77 -24.39
CA ILE A 103 -2.99 23.72 -23.73
C ILE A 103 -2.93 24.14 -22.27
N ARG A 104 -4.08 24.52 -21.71
CA ARG A 104 -4.22 24.81 -20.28
C ARG A 104 -4.34 23.53 -19.46
N ALA A 105 -3.51 23.37 -18.43
CA ALA A 105 -3.67 22.30 -17.45
C ALA A 105 -3.21 22.70 -16.04
N LYS A 106 -4.02 22.35 -15.04
CA LYS A 106 -3.73 22.55 -13.63
C LYS A 106 -3.17 21.26 -13.01
N PHE A 107 -2.05 21.36 -12.31
CA PHE A 107 -1.42 20.24 -11.63
C PHE A 107 -1.69 20.31 -10.13
N THR A 108 -2.11 19.19 -9.55
CA THR A 108 -2.35 19.04 -8.10
C THR A 108 -1.70 17.75 -7.60
N GLY A 109 -1.35 17.73 -6.32
CA GLY A 109 -0.71 16.60 -5.65
C GLY A 109 -1.23 16.39 -4.24
N ASP A 110 -0.78 15.33 -3.59
CA ASP A 110 -0.99 15.16 -2.16
C ASP A 110 -0.13 16.15 -1.35
N LYS A 111 -0.13 16.00 -0.02
CA LYS A 111 0.65 16.84 0.88
C LYS A 111 2.17 16.77 0.62
N SER A 112 2.69 15.59 0.27
CA SER A 112 4.13 15.42 0.01
C SER A 112 4.50 16.09 -1.31
N LEU A 113 3.81 15.77 -2.41
CA LEU A 113 4.10 16.36 -3.72
C LEU A 113 3.93 17.89 -3.70
N SER A 114 2.90 18.39 -2.99
CA SER A 114 2.62 19.82 -2.88
C SER A 114 3.63 20.60 -2.03
N ALA A 115 4.59 19.93 -1.39
CA ALA A 115 5.70 20.58 -0.68
C ALA A 115 7.01 20.56 -1.49
N ARG A 116 7.04 19.90 -2.65
CA ARG A 116 8.27 19.74 -3.42
C ARG A 116 8.53 20.95 -4.32
N PRO A 117 9.79 21.39 -4.45
CA PRO A 117 10.13 22.51 -5.32
C PRO A 117 9.94 22.13 -6.79
N MET A 118 9.00 22.78 -7.48
CA MET A 118 8.78 22.60 -8.93
C MET A 118 9.40 23.70 -9.78
N LEU A 119 9.90 24.79 -9.20
CA LEU A 119 10.43 25.93 -9.97
C LEU A 119 11.56 25.53 -10.93
N ARG A 120 12.46 24.63 -10.50
CA ARG A 120 13.58 24.12 -11.30
C ARG A 120 13.13 23.39 -12.57
N LEU A 121 11.93 22.80 -12.57
CA LEU A 121 11.32 22.20 -13.77
C LEU A 121 10.78 23.29 -14.69
N LEU A 122 10.11 24.29 -14.12
CA LEU A 122 9.35 25.28 -14.87
C LEU A 122 10.26 26.27 -15.60
N GLN A 123 11.42 26.62 -15.02
CA GLN A 123 12.37 27.56 -15.61
C GLN A 123 12.85 27.16 -17.01
N PRO A 124 13.32 25.92 -17.27
CA PRO A 124 13.63 25.46 -18.62
C PRO A 124 12.45 25.53 -19.59
N LEU A 125 11.24 25.20 -19.15
CA LEU A 125 10.05 25.28 -20.01
C LEU A 125 9.70 26.74 -20.35
N GLN A 126 9.81 27.65 -19.37
CA GLN A 126 9.62 29.10 -19.58
C GLN A 126 10.64 29.68 -20.55
N ARG A 127 11.90 29.21 -20.53
CA ARG A 127 12.92 29.59 -21.52
C ARG A 127 12.56 29.18 -22.95
N LEU A 128 11.77 28.11 -23.11
CA LEU A 128 11.20 27.71 -24.39
C LEU A 128 9.89 28.44 -24.73
N GLY A 129 9.41 29.36 -23.89
CA GLY A 129 8.18 30.14 -24.13
C GLY A 129 6.95 29.64 -23.38
N ALA A 130 7.06 28.63 -22.50
CA ALA A 130 5.93 28.16 -21.72
C ALA A 130 5.41 29.23 -20.76
N GLN A 131 4.10 29.48 -20.76
CA GLN A 131 3.47 30.32 -19.75
C GLN A 131 3.01 29.49 -18.56
N VAL A 132 3.40 29.90 -17.35
CA VAL A 132 3.12 29.13 -16.14
C VAL A 132 2.61 30.05 -15.04
N SER A 133 1.52 29.65 -14.40
CA SER A 133 1.04 30.23 -13.15
C SER A 133 1.56 29.39 -11.97
N PHE A 134 2.21 30.04 -11.01
CA PHE A 134 2.89 29.39 -9.90
C PHE A 134 2.63 30.09 -8.55
N PRO A 135 1.37 30.12 -8.08
CA PRO A 135 0.94 31.05 -7.03
C PRO A 135 1.59 30.80 -5.67
N ASN A 136 1.92 29.54 -5.34
CA ASN A 136 2.35 29.15 -3.98
C ASN A 136 3.74 28.50 -3.94
N GLY A 137 4.55 28.59 -5.00
CA GLY A 137 5.92 28.06 -4.99
C GLY A 137 6.07 26.54 -5.10
N CYS A 138 4.98 25.75 -5.19
CA CYS A 138 5.04 24.28 -5.26
C CYS A 138 4.21 23.67 -6.40
N MET A 139 2.88 23.82 -6.39
CA MET A 139 2.02 23.35 -7.49
C MET A 139 1.77 24.46 -8.52
N PHE A 140 1.53 24.07 -9.76
CA PHE A 140 1.52 24.97 -10.90
C PHE A 140 0.38 24.69 -11.88
N GLU A 141 0.16 25.66 -12.75
CA GLU A 141 -0.74 25.57 -13.90
C GLU A 141 0.01 26.01 -15.14
N ILE A 142 0.01 25.17 -16.17
CA ILE A 142 0.52 25.54 -17.50
C ILE A 142 -0.62 26.25 -18.23
N MET A 143 -0.33 27.43 -18.77
CA MET A 143 -1.25 28.24 -19.54
C MET A 143 -1.04 27.98 -21.05
N PRO A 144 -2.04 28.24 -21.90
CA PRO A 144 -1.86 28.15 -23.34
C PRO A 144 -0.72 29.05 -23.81
N SER A 145 0.24 28.47 -24.53
CA SER A 145 1.43 29.17 -25.03
C SER A 145 2.00 28.45 -26.25
N VAL A 146 2.77 29.16 -27.06
CA VAL A 146 3.54 28.59 -28.17
C VAL A 146 4.97 28.40 -27.70
N LEU A 147 5.49 27.18 -27.82
CA LEU A 147 6.90 26.92 -27.54
C LEU A 147 7.78 27.18 -28.76
N HIS A 148 9.00 27.61 -28.49
CA HIS A 148 10.07 27.79 -29.45
C HIS A 148 11.18 26.78 -29.18
N GLY A 149 11.83 26.35 -30.26
CA GLY A 149 13.09 25.63 -30.16
C GLY A 149 14.19 26.47 -29.52
N GLY A 150 15.30 25.84 -29.17
CA GLY A 150 16.43 26.57 -28.60
C GLY A 150 17.43 25.68 -27.87
N ARG A 151 18.27 26.32 -27.08
CA ARG A 151 19.31 25.67 -26.30
C ARG A 151 19.08 25.88 -24.82
N ILE A 152 19.09 24.79 -24.05
CA ILE A 152 18.91 24.78 -22.61
C ILE A 152 20.18 24.22 -21.97
N GLU A 153 20.84 25.03 -21.15
CA GLU A 153 21.93 24.58 -20.27
C GLU A 153 21.33 24.09 -18.96
N ALA A 154 21.64 22.86 -18.57
CA ALA A 154 21.13 22.27 -17.34
C ALA A 154 21.78 22.93 -16.11
N GLU A 155 20.96 23.55 -15.26
CA GLU A 155 21.42 24.07 -13.97
C GLU A 155 21.57 22.97 -12.91
N HIS A 156 20.95 21.81 -13.17
CA HIS A 156 20.82 20.73 -12.21
C HIS A 156 20.83 19.36 -12.88
N PRO A 157 21.49 18.35 -12.28
CA PRO A 157 21.48 16.97 -12.79
C PRO A 157 20.14 16.30 -12.49
N SER A 158 19.16 16.47 -13.38
CA SER A 158 17.85 15.84 -13.25
C SER A 158 17.32 15.29 -14.58
N ALA A 159 17.28 13.96 -14.68
CA ALA A 159 16.68 13.24 -15.81
C ALA A 159 15.18 13.55 -16.00
N GLN A 160 14.47 14.02 -14.96
CA GLN A 160 13.06 14.41 -15.07
C GLN A 160 12.91 15.78 -15.73
N ILE A 161 13.81 16.73 -15.44
CA ILE A 161 13.82 18.06 -16.07
C ILE A 161 14.21 17.91 -17.55
N LYS A 162 15.28 17.16 -17.83
CA LYS A 162 15.68 16.81 -19.19
C LYS A 162 14.53 16.17 -19.97
N GLY A 163 13.92 15.13 -19.41
CA GLY A 163 12.79 14.46 -20.06
C GLY A 163 11.60 15.38 -20.34
N ALA A 164 11.28 16.30 -19.43
CA ALA A 164 10.20 17.28 -19.64
C ALA A 164 10.51 18.23 -20.80
N VAL A 165 11.75 18.72 -20.90
CA VAL A 165 12.19 19.60 -22.01
C VAL A 165 12.10 18.87 -23.35
N LEU A 166 12.60 17.63 -23.42
CA LEU A 166 12.54 16.83 -24.65
C LEU A 166 11.10 16.52 -25.07
N LEU A 167 10.24 16.16 -24.12
CA LEU A 167 8.81 15.91 -24.40
C LEU A 167 8.07 17.18 -24.85
N ALA A 168 8.43 18.34 -24.29
CA ALA A 168 7.87 19.62 -24.70
C ALA A 168 8.24 19.96 -26.16
N ALA A 169 9.52 19.83 -26.51
CA ALA A 169 9.99 20.05 -27.87
C ALA A 169 9.41 19.05 -28.87
N LEU A 170 9.28 17.77 -28.47
CA LEU A 170 8.65 16.73 -29.27
C LEU A 170 7.19 17.07 -29.60
N CYS A 171 6.40 17.45 -28.60
CA CYS A 171 4.99 17.79 -28.79
C CYS A 171 4.79 19.10 -29.58
N ALA A 172 5.70 20.07 -29.41
CA ALA A 172 5.67 21.34 -30.12
C ALA A 172 6.22 21.27 -31.56
N GLY A 173 6.81 20.14 -31.95
CA GLY A 173 7.51 19.99 -33.24
C GLY A 173 8.70 20.94 -33.38
N GLN A 174 9.42 21.21 -32.28
CA GLN A 174 10.53 22.15 -32.23
C GLN A 174 11.87 21.42 -32.08
N CYS A 175 12.94 22.04 -32.58
CA CYS A 175 14.30 21.58 -32.33
C CYS A 175 14.79 22.09 -30.97
N VAL A 176 15.32 21.22 -30.12
CA VAL A 176 15.92 21.64 -28.84
C VAL A 176 17.26 20.94 -28.62
N THR A 177 18.24 21.69 -28.12
CA THR A 177 19.50 21.16 -27.61
C THR A 177 19.53 21.33 -26.09
N TYR A 178 19.69 20.23 -25.36
CA TYR A 178 19.83 20.20 -23.91
C TYR A 178 21.25 19.77 -23.54
N ARG A 179 21.97 20.59 -22.79
CA ARG A 179 23.34 20.32 -22.35
C ARG A 179 23.39 20.01 -20.87
N GLU A 180 23.92 18.83 -20.53
CA GLU A 180 24.13 18.40 -19.15
C GLU A 180 25.56 18.67 -18.71
N MET A 181 25.75 19.19 -17.49
CA MET A 181 27.07 19.31 -16.87
C MET A 181 27.52 17.98 -16.25
N VAL A 182 26.56 17.23 -15.71
CA VAL A 182 26.75 15.89 -15.14
C VAL A 182 25.71 14.98 -15.81
N PRO A 183 26.13 13.91 -16.49
CA PRO A 183 25.22 12.99 -17.18
C PRO A 183 24.17 12.40 -16.24
N THR A 184 22.93 12.32 -16.73
CA THR A 184 21.81 11.69 -16.01
C THR A 184 21.15 10.61 -16.87
N ARG A 185 20.33 9.75 -16.25
CA ARG A 185 19.58 8.66 -16.90
C ARG A 185 18.99 9.07 -18.26
N THR A 186 19.18 8.21 -19.26
CA THR A 186 18.91 8.43 -20.69
C THR A 186 17.59 7.87 -21.19
N HIS A 187 16.74 7.34 -20.31
CA HIS A 187 15.54 6.58 -20.71
C HIS A 187 14.59 7.34 -21.66
N THR A 188 14.55 8.68 -21.63
CA THR A 188 13.67 9.44 -22.54
C THR A 188 14.23 9.39 -23.95
N GLU A 189 15.53 9.62 -24.06
CA GLU A 189 16.31 9.67 -25.28
C GLU A 189 16.34 8.31 -25.96
N ASP A 190 16.67 7.27 -25.19
CA ASP A 190 16.74 5.90 -25.68
C ASP A 190 15.40 5.45 -26.25
N MET A 191 14.29 5.79 -25.59
CA MET A 191 12.95 5.42 -26.05
C MET A 191 12.49 6.25 -27.25
N ILE A 192 12.79 7.56 -27.29
CA ILE A 192 12.52 8.39 -28.46
C ILE A 192 13.25 7.81 -29.68
N ALA A 193 14.55 7.48 -29.55
CA ALA A 193 15.33 6.87 -30.61
C ALA A 193 14.78 5.49 -31.02
N ALA A 194 14.51 4.61 -30.04
CA ALA A 194 14.02 3.26 -30.29
C ALA A 194 12.66 3.21 -30.99
N PHE A 195 11.86 4.27 -30.86
CA PHE A 195 10.53 4.37 -31.46
C PHE A 195 10.50 5.31 -32.68
N GLY A 196 11.66 5.52 -33.33
CA GLY A 196 11.75 6.21 -34.62
C GLY A 196 11.90 7.74 -34.56
N GLY A 197 12.01 8.31 -33.36
CA GLY A 197 12.28 9.73 -33.17
C GLY A 197 13.71 10.12 -33.57
N LYS A 198 13.88 11.35 -34.04
CA LYS A 198 15.17 11.88 -34.51
C LYS A 198 15.87 12.64 -33.37
N ILE A 199 16.76 11.94 -32.67
CA ILE A 199 17.54 12.50 -31.55
C ILE A 199 19.02 12.14 -31.70
N SER A 200 19.90 13.07 -31.32
CA SER A 200 21.34 12.88 -31.22
C SER A 200 21.75 13.01 -29.76
N THR A 201 22.55 12.06 -29.27
CA THR A 201 22.97 11.94 -27.87
C THR A 201 24.49 12.03 -27.74
N GLY A 202 24.97 12.66 -26.67
CA GLY A 202 26.37 12.92 -26.35
C GLY A 202 26.45 13.89 -25.17
N ASN A 203 27.52 14.71 -25.08
CA ASN A 203 27.58 15.81 -24.09
C ASN A 203 26.49 16.87 -24.30
N GLU A 204 25.95 16.94 -25.51
CA GLU A 204 24.76 17.70 -25.87
C GLU A 204 23.73 16.76 -26.49
N ILE A 205 22.47 16.92 -26.07
CA ILE A 205 21.36 16.11 -26.52
C ILE A 205 20.51 16.99 -27.41
N THR A 206 20.44 16.66 -28.71
CA THR A 206 19.66 17.44 -29.67
C THR A 206 18.49 16.62 -30.19
N LEU A 207 17.28 17.06 -29.88
CA LEU A 207 16.04 16.54 -30.46
C LEU A 207 15.65 17.41 -31.65
N TYR A 208 15.43 16.78 -32.79
CA TYR A 208 14.91 17.41 -33.98
C TYR A 208 13.40 17.21 -34.07
N PRO A 209 12.67 18.06 -34.82
CA PRO A 209 11.25 17.82 -35.11
C PRO A 209 11.06 16.41 -35.71
N CYS A 210 10.27 15.58 -35.02
CA CYS A 210 9.98 14.21 -35.41
C CYS A 210 8.66 13.74 -34.82
N ALA A 211 8.13 12.64 -35.36
CA ALA A 211 7.07 11.86 -34.73
C ALA A 211 7.65 10.60 -34.09
N VAL A 212 6.93 10.04 -33.12
CA VAL A 212 7.24 8.74 -32.53
C VAL A 212 6.26 7.71 -33.09
N GLY A 213 6.81 6.64 -33.68
CA GLY A 213 6.04 5.58 -34.31
C GLY A 213 5.28 4.72 -33.29
N ALA A 214 4.22 4.05 -33.74
CA ALA A 214 3.56 3.00 -32.96
C ALA A 214 4.52 1.86 -32.58
N PHE A 215 4.42 1.35 -31.35
CA PHE A 215 5.35 0.33 -30.84
C PHE A 215 4.68 -0.74 -29.97
N SER A 216 5.34 -1.91 -29.89
CA SER A 216 5.07 -2.95 -28.90
C SER A 216 6.31 -3.14 -28.03
N TYR A 217 6.26 -2.72 -26.76
CA TYR A 217 7.41 -2.70 -25.87
C TYR A 217 7.15 -3.49 -24.59
N SER A 218 8.13 -4.25 -24.13
CA SER A 218 8.09 -4.93 -22.82
C SER A 218 9.05 -4.22 -21.89
N VAL A 219 8.52 -3.66 -20.80
CA VAL A 219 9.34 -2.92 -19.83
C VAL A 219 10.24 -3.93 -19.08
N PRO A 220 11.55 -3.69 -18.94
CA PRO A 220 12.44 -4.52 -18.13
C PRO A 220 12.08 -4.39 -16.65
N ASP A 221 12.49 -5.35 -15.82
CA ASP A 221 12.23 -5.31 -14.38
C ASP A 221 12.99 -4.16 -13.70
N ASP A 222 12.39 -3.59 -12.65
CA ASP A 222 12.86 -2.36 -12.02
C ASP A 222 14.15 -2.58 -11.21
N MET A 223 15.26 -1.99 -11.68
CA MET A 223 16.56 -2.03 -10.98
C MET A 223 16.48 -1.47 -9.56
N SER A 224 15.76 -0.37 -9.35
CA SER A 224 15.63 0.24 -8.01
C SER A 224 14.89 -0.67 -7.02
N SER A 225 13.88 -1.41 -7.49
CA SER A 225 13.11 -2.34 -6.68
C SER A 225 13.92 -3.61 -6.41
N ALA A 226 14.64 -4.10 -7.42
CA ALA A 226 15.58 -5.20 -7.29
C ALA A 226 16.70 -4.87 -6.29
N ALA A 227 17.16 -3.62 -6.19
CA ALA A 227 18.20 -3.21 -5.24
C ALA A 227 17.87 -3.53 -3.78
N PHE A 228 16.60 -3.44 -3.35
CA PHE A 228 16.22 -3.83 -1.99
C PHE A 228 16.29 -5.33 -1.75
N LEU A 229 15.88 -6.12 -2.75
CA LEU A 229 15.94 -7.58 -2.69
C LEU A 229 17.39 -8.06 -2.71
N MET A 230 18.21 -7.48 -3.60
CA MET A 230 19.65 -7.70 -3.69
C MET A 230 20.37 -7.34 -2.40
N ALA A 231 19.95 -6.27 -1.72
CA ALA A 231 20.48 -5.91 -0.40
C ALA A 231 20.16 -6.99 0.65
N MET A 232 18.92 -7.49 0.72
CA MET A 232 18.57 -8.58 1.64
C MET A 232 19.39 -9.83 1.35
N ASP A 233 19.45 -10.27 0.07
CA ASP A 233 20.27 -11.41 -0.33
C ASP A 233 21.73 -11.28 0.10
N LEU A 234 22.35 -10.12 -0.12
CA LEU A 234 23.73 -9.87 0.29
C LEU A 234 23.92 -9.95 1.81
N LEU A 235 23.00 -9.37 2.58
CA LEU A 235 23.06 -9.38 4.05
C LEU A 235 22.82 -10.77 4.63
N ASP A 236 21.94 -11.55 4.00
CA ASP A 236 21.62 -12.92 4.40
C ASP A 236 22.63 -13.96 3.87
N GLY A 237 23.57 -13.55 3.01
CA GLY A 237 24.54 -14.43 2.38
C GLY A 237 23.92 -15.37 1.33
N VAL A 238 22.80 -14.96 0.75
CA VAL A 238 22.07 -15.66 -0.32
C VAL A 238 22.46 -15.09 -1.68
N SER A 239 22.32 -15.89 -2.74
CA SER A 239 22.55 -15.43 -4.11
C SER A 239 21.41 -15.85 -5.02
N HIS A 240 20.62 -14.89 -5.48
CA HIS A 240 19.62 -15.08 -6.53
C HIS A 240 20.08 -14.47 -7.86
N THR A 241 19.48 -14.94 -8.95
CA THR A 241 19.58 -14.29 -10.27
C THR A 241 18.36 -13.41 -10.48
N TYR A 242 18.60 -12.12 -10.63
CA TYR A 242 17.62 -11.10 -10.97
C TYR A 242 17.58 -10.94 -12.48
N ARG A 243 16.42 -11.22 -13.09
CA ARG A 243 16.33 -11.34 -14.54
C ARG A 243 15.87 -10.05 -15.20
N ASN A 244 16.27 -9.85 -16.45
CA ASN A 244 15.71 -8.83 -17.33
C ASN A 244 15.69 -7.41 -16.73
N LEU A 245 16.74 -7.03 -16.01
CA LEU A 245 16.91 -5.67 -15.48
C LEU A 245 17.42 -4.73 -16.57
N CYS A 246 17.10 -3.43 -16.48
CA CYS A 246 17.75 -2.43 -17.33
C CYS A 246 19.21 -2.23 -16.87
N LEU A 247 20.16 -2.50 -17.77
CA LEU A 247 21.61 -2.48 -17.48
C LEU A 247 22.36 -1.35 -18.19
N SER A 248 21.68 -0.24 -18.49
CA SER A 248 22.36 0.98 -18.96
C SER A 248 23.26 1.54 -17.85
N ALA A 249 24.37 2.19 -18.24
CA ALA A 249 25.38 2.65 -17.29
C ALA A 249 24.79 3.60 -16.24
N GLU A 250 23.95 4.55 -16.67
CA GLU A 250 23.32 5.56 -15.81
C GLU A 250 22.19 4.98 -14.92
N ARG A 251 21.82 3.70 -15.11
CA ARG A 251 20.83 2.97 -14.29
C ARG A 251 21.50 1.97 -13.33
N CYS A 252 22.76 1.62 -13.55
CA CYS A 252 23.49 0.58 -12.80
C CYS A 252 24.27 1.08 -11.58
N GLY A 253 24.17 2.37 -11.20
CA GLY A 253 25.01 2.95 -10.14
C GLY A 253 25.03 2.15 -8.83
N PHE A 254 23.90 1.55 -8.42
CA PHE A 254 23.85 0.65 -7.27
C PHE A 254 24.82 -0.55 -7.39
N LEU A 255 24.82 -1.21 -8.54
CA LEU A 255 25.69 -2.35 -8.82
C LEU A 255 27.16 -1.93 -8.89
N ASP A 256 27.44 -0.78 -9.52
CA ASP A 256 28.80 -0.26 -9.68
C ASP A 256 29.41 0.11 -8.32
N ILE A 257 28.64 0.75 -7.44
CA ILE A 257 29.04 1.06 -6.06
C ILE A 257 29.36 -0.22 -5.28
N LEU A 258 28.47 -1.22 -5.32
CA LEU A 258 28.71 -2.48 -4.63
C LEU A 258 29.95 -3.22 -5.16
N GLN A 259 30.18 -3.17 -6.46
CA GLN A 259 31.36 -3.74 -7.09
C GLN A 259 32.65 -3.04 -6.62
N LYS A 260 32.65 -1.70 -6.55
CA LYS A 260 33.75 -0.90 -5.97
C LYS A 260 34.00 -1.27 -4.50
N SER A 261 32.95 -1.65 -3.77
CA SER A 261 33.02 -2.13 -2.38
C SER A 261 33.34 -3.62 -2.24
N GLY A 262 33.77 -4.30 -3.31
CA GLY A 262 34.27 -5.68 -3.25
C GLY A 262 33.23 -6.79 -3.44
N VAL A 263 31.98 -6.44 -3.76
CA VAL A 263 30.95 -7.43 -4.13
C VAL A 263 31.26 -7.98 -5.53
N LYS A 264 31.13 -9.29 -5.71
CA LYS A 264 31.18 -9.90 -7.04
C LYS A 264 29.84 -9.68 -7.73
N VAL A 265 29.85 -8.89 -8.81
CA VAL A 265 28.69 -8.59 -9.65
C VAL A 265 28.83 -9.29 -10.99
N GLU A 266 28.01 -10.31 -11.24
CA GLU A 266 27.93 -10.99 -12.54
C GLU A 266 26.78 -10.38 -13.33
N ARG A 267 27.04 -9.94 -14.57
CA ARG A 267 26.06 -9.33 -15.49
C ARG A 267 26.06 -10.09 -16.82
N ASP A 268 24.90 -10.60 -17.23
CA ASP A 268 24.68 -11.18 -18.54
C ASP A 268 23.82 -10.24 -19.38
N VAL A 269 24.46 -9.40 -20.20
CA VAL A 269 23.84 -8.26 -20.88
C VAL A 269 23.40 -8.63 -22.30
N HIS A 270 22.14 -8.39 -22.62
CA HIS A 270 21.56 -8.54 -23.95
C HIS A 270 20.66 -7.32 -24.29
N ASN A 271 21.00 -6.58 -25.35
CA ASN A 271 20.23 -5.42 -25.83
C ASN A 271 19.94 -4.35 -24.74
N GLY A 272 20.94 -4.02 -23.91
CA GLY A 272 20.83 -3.00 -22.86
C GLY A 272 20.02 -3.43 -21.62
N CYS A 273 19.50 -4.66 -21.61
CA CYS A 273 18.92 -5.32 -20.45
C CYS A 273 19.74 -6.56 -20.10
N GLY A 274 19.45 -7.23 -18.99
CA GLY A 274 20.13 -8.49 -18.69
C GLY A 274 19.87 -9.05 -17.31
N ASP A 275 20.54 -10.16 -17.04
CA ASP A 275 20.45 -10.87 -15.78
C ASP A 275 21.62 -10.48 -14.87
N VAL A 276 21.35 -10.34 -13.56
CA VAL A 276 22.34 -9.95 -12.56
C VAL A 276 22.37 -10.97 -11.43
N ARG A 277 23.57 -11.32 -10.98
CA ARG A 277 23.79 -12.10 -9.77
C ARG A 277 24.85 -11.43 -8.89
N LEU A 278 24.56 -11.35 -7.61
CA LEU A 278 25.46 -10.82 -6.58
C LEU A 278 25.96 -11.93 -5.67
N SER A 279 27.22 -11.86 -5.27
CA SER A 279 27.81 -12.73 -4.26
C SER A 279 29.01 -12.09 -3.58
N GLY A 280 29.37 -12.58 -2.40
CA GLY A 280 30.49 -12.06 -1.60
C GLY A 280 30.02 -11.21 -0.43
N LYS A 281 30.93 -10.38 0.10
CA LYS A 281 30.67 -9.48 1.23
C LYS A 281 30.91 -8.05 0.80
N VAL A 282 30.13 -7.13 1.35
CA VAL A 282 30.28 -5.69 1.11
C VAL A 282 31.35 -5.14 2.06
N GLY A 283 32.32 -4.41 1.52
CA GLY A 283 33.30 -3.62 2.26
C GLY A 283 32.83 -2.18 2.49
N GLU A 284 33.78 -1.29 2.80
CA GLU A 284 33.49 0.14 2.92
C GLU A 284 32.92 0.71 1.61
N ILE A 285 32.00 1.66 1.72
CA ILE A 285 31.27 2.23 0.58
C ILE A 285 31.74 3.66 0.38
N PHE A 286 32.33 3.92 -0.79
CA PHE A 286 32.72 5.25 -1.23
C PHE A 286 32.08 5.51 -2.58
N ALA A 287 31.08 6.39 -2.60
CA ALA A 287 30.37 6.82 -3.80
C ALA A 287 30.70 8.29 -4.09
N ASP A 288 31.28 8.54 -5.25
CA ASP A 288 31.51 9.90 -5.74
C ASP A 288 30.20 10.57 -6.22
N GLU A 289 30.28 11.82 -6.67
CA GLU A 289 29.10 12.56 -7.14
C GLU A 289 28.39 11.87 -8.32
N GLN A 290 29.15 11.26 -9.24
CA GLN A 290 28.57 10.60 -10.41
C GLN A 290 27.88 9.29 -10.03
N ASP A 291 28.47 8.53 -9.11
CA ASP A 291 27.86 7.36 -8.49
C ASP A 291 26.53 7.72 -7.83
N VAL A 292 26.51 8.81 -7.06
CA VAL A 292 25.29 9.29 -6.38
C VAL A 292 24.22 9.76 -7.36
N VAL A 293 24.58 10.42 -8.45
CA VAL A 293 23.61 10.78 -9.51
C VAL A 293 22.98 9.53 -10.14
N ASN A 294 23.77 8.50 -10.42
CA ASN A 294 23.30 7.26 -11.06
C ASN A 294 22.47 6.40 -10.08
N ALA A 295 22.80 6.41 -8.80
CA ALA A 295 22.19 5.62 -7.73
C ALA A 295 21.28 6.45 -6.79
N ILE A 296 20.81 7.63 -7.21
CA ILE A 296 20.16 8.60 -6.31
C ILE A 296 18.94 8.02 -5.59
N ASP A 297 18.20 7.10 -6.21
CA ASP A 297 17.02 6.48 -5.59
C ASP A 297 17.39 5.27 -4.71
N GLU A 298 18.62 4.76 -4.86
CA GLU A 298 19.20 3.59 -4.21
C GLU A 298 20.12 3.96 -3.03
N ILE A 299 20.51 5.23 -2.87
CA ILE A 299 21.30 5.70 -1.71
C ILE A 299 20.69 5.29 -0.36
N PRO A 300 19.36 5.37 -0.13
CA PRO A 300 18.78 4.90 1.13
C PRO A 300 19.07 3.43 1.44
N VAL A 301 19.10 2.54 0.44
CA VAL A 301 19.37 1.11 0.67
C VAL A 301 20.87 0.82 0.75
N LEU A 302 21.71 1.56 0.02
CA LEU A 302 23.17 1.51 0.20
C LEU A 302 23.58 1.98 1.59
N ALA A 303 22.92 3.02 2.12
CA ALA A 303 23.12 3.46 3.50
C ALA A 303 22.68 2.39 4.50
N ALA A 304 21.58 1.68 4.26
CA ALA A 304 21.17 0.55 5.10
C ALA A 304 22.24 -0.57 5.12
N ILE A 305 22.84 -0.90 3.97
CA ILE A 305 23.97 -1.84 3.90
C ILE A 305 25.19 -1.28 4.66
N ALA A 306 25.51 0.01 4.53
CA ALA A 306 26.63 0.63 5.24
C ALA A 306 26.51 0.48 6.77
N LEU A 307 25.29 0.54 7.32
CA LEU A 307 25.05 0.36 8.76
C LEU A 307 25.36 -1.06 9.28
N THR A 308 25.47 -2.06 8.40
CA THR A 308 25.81 -3.44 8.76
C THR A 308 27.26 -3.79 8.47
N VAL A 309 28.04 -2.85 7.92
CA VAL A 309 29.45 -3.04 7.59
C VAL A 309 30.28 -2.20 8.54
N ARG A 310 31.36 -2.77 9.10
CA ARG A 310 32.27 -2.02 9.96
C ARG A 310 33.17 -1.13 9.10
N GLY A 311 33.21 0.16 9.39
CA GLY A 311 34.10 1.11 8.73
C GLY A 311 33.48 2.50 8.53
N ARG A 312 34.12 3.27 7.68
CA ARG A 312 33.67 4.61 7.27
C ARG A 312 33.12 4.55 5.84
N HIS A 313 31.90 5.04 5.68
CA HIS A 313 31.20 5.08 4.39
C HIS A 313 30.89 6.52 4.02
N VAL A 314 31.02 6.86 2.73
CA VAL A 314 30.86 8.22 2.23
C VAL A 314 30.06 8.22 0.93
N PHE A 315 29.06 9.09 0.86
CA PHE A 315 28.28 9.38 -0.33
C PHE A 315 28.39 10.89 -0.61
N CYS A 316 29.13 11.27 -1.67
CA CYS A 316 29.35 12.67 -2.04
C CYS A 316 28.20 13.23 -2.91
N GLY A 317 27.84 14.51 -2.75
CA GLY A 317 26.84 15.15 -3.62
C GLY A 317 25.39 14.72 -3.37
N VAL A 318 24.99 14.55 -2.10
CA VAL A 318 23.66 14.03 -1.71
C VAL A 318 22.61 15.12 -1.50
N GLU A 319 22.88 16.37 -1.83
CA GLU A 319 21.99 17.52 -1.55
C GLU A 319 20.62 17.38 -2.22
N GLU A 320 20.54 16.72 -3.38
CA GLU A 320 19.29 16.48 -4.10
C GLU A 320 18.35 15.54 -3.34
N LEU A 321 18.88 14.65 -2.48
CA LEU A 321 18.08 13.76 -1.63
C LEU A 321 17.21 14.52 -0.63
N ARG A 322 17.63 15.72 -0.23
CA ARG A 322 16.89 16.57 0.73
C ARG A 322 15.60 17.15 0.16
N LYS A 323 15.42 17.10 -1.18
CA LYS A 323 14.29 17.69 -1.92
C LYS A 323 13.32 16.63 -2.47
N LYS A 324 13.42 15.39 -1.97
CA LYS A 324 12.61 14.24 -2.39
C LYS A 324 11.27 14.22 -1.65
N GLU A 325 10.65 13.06 -1.49
CA GLU A 325 9.39 12.87 -0.76
C GLU A 325 9.51 13.38 0.70
N CYS A 326 10.70 13.20 1.30
CA CYS A 326 11.13 13.77 2.57
C CYS A 326 12.60 14.27 2.46
N ASP A 327 13.14 14.82 3.55
CA ASP A 327 14.59 15.02 3.66
C ASP A 327 15.28 13.67 3.91
N ARG A 328 15.60 12.96 2.83
CA ARG A 328 16.20 11.62 2.90
C ARG A 328 17.57 11.61 3.57
N VAL A 329 18.34 12.69 3.50
CA VAL A 329 19.64 12.76 4.17
C VAL A 329 19.42 12.71 5.68
N GLN A 330 18.52 13.54 6.19
CA GLN A 330 18.18 13.53 7.61
C GLN A 330 17.55 12.18 8.03
N ALA A 331 16.66 11.62 7.22
CA ALA A 331 16.03 10.33 7.51
C ALA A 331 17.04 9.17 7.58
N ILE A 332 18.09 9.19 6.76
CA ILE A 332 19.20 8.22 6.84
C ILE A 332 20.00 8.43 8.13
N ILE A 333 20.30 9.67 8.51
CA ILE A 333 21.00 9.99 9.77
C ILE A 333 20.19 9.48 10.98
N ASP A 334 18.88 9.71 10.99
CA ASP A 334 18.00 9.25 12.07
C ASP A 334 17.91 7.71 12.11
N THR A 335 17.89 7.06 10.94
CA THR A 335 17.96 5.60 10.83
C THR A 335 19.27 5.06 11.40
N ALA A 336 20.41 5.69 11.08
CA ALA A 336 21.71 5.31 11.63
C ALA A 336 21.72 5.39 13.17
N HIS A 337 21.23 6.50 13.73
CA HIS A 337 21.14 6.68 15.18
C HIS A 337 20.22 5.65 15.85
N ALA A 338 19.08 5.33 15.22
CA ALA A 338 18.17 4.29 15.71
C ALA A 338 18.83 2.91 15.72
N CYS A 339 19.65 2.61 14.70
CA CYS A 339 20.50 1.42 14.62
C CYS A 339 21.66 1.39 15.63
N GLY A 340 21.95 2.51 16.30
CA GLY A 340 23.08 2.65 17.23
C GLY A 340 24.39 3.09 16.58
N GLN A 341 24.36 3.47 15.31
CA GLN A 341 25.52 3.93 14.53
C GLN A 341 25.59 5.45 14.49
N LYS A 342 26.68 6.01 13.96
CA LYS A 342 26.87 7.46 13.80
C LYS A 342 26.77 7.85 12.33
N ALA A 343 26.07 8.94 12.04
CA ALA A 343 26.06 9.53 10.71
C ALA A 343 25.95 11.05 10.79
N HIS A 344 26.52 11.75 9.81
CA HIS A 344 26.38 13.20 9.69
C HIS A 344 26.43 13.63 8.23
N PHE A 345 25.93 14.83 7.96
CA PHE A 345 26.02 15.51 6.68
C PHE A 345 26.90 16.75 6.84
N ASP A 346 27.98 16.83 6.06
CA ASP A 346 28.99 17.91 6.19
C ASP A 346 28.70 19.14 5.32
N GLY A 347 27.54 19.17 4.66
CA GLY A 347 27.15 20.20 3.69
C GLY A 347 27.23 19.75 2.24
N HIS A 348 27.91 18.63 1.97
CA HIS A 348 28.04 18.05 0.63
C HIS A 348 27.93 16.52 0.64
N SER A 349 28.57 15.87 1.61
CA SER A 349 28.65 14.42 1.73
C SER A 349 27.86 13.92 2.94
N LEU A 350 27.21 12.76 2.76
CA LEU A 350 26.72 11.95 3.86
C LEU A 350 27.82 10.98 4.29
N VAL A 351 28.20 11.04 5.56
CA VAL A 351 29.23 10.18 6.16
C VAL A 351 28.57 9.29 7.21
N ILE A 352 28.80 7.98 7.13
CA ILE A 352 28.33 6.98 8.09
C ILE A 352 29.54 6.28 8.70
N GLU A 353 29.63 6.28 10.02
CA GLU A 353 30.60 5.53 10.80
C GLU A 353 29.88 4.38 11.50
N SER A 354 30.24 3.16 11.13
CA SER A 354 29.54 1.96 11.56
C SER A 354 30.51 0.97 12.22
N ASP A 355 30.09 0.37 13.34
CA ASP A 355 30.80 -0.77 13.95
C ASP A 355 30.38 -2.13 13.37
N GLY A 356 29.40 -2.13 12.47
CA GLY A 356 28.83 -3.30 11.81
C GLY A 356 27.78 -4.06 12.64
N VAL A 357 27.42 -3.58 13.84
CA VAL A 357 26.48 -4.24 14.74
C VAL A 357 25.20 -3.41 14.89
N VAL A 358 24.16 -3.80 14.16
CA VAL A 358 22.86 -3.12 14.24
C VAL A 358 22.07 -3.57 15.48
N ARG A 359 21.46 -2.62 16.19
CA ARG A 359 20.54 -2.92 17.32
C ARG A 359 19.40 -3.84 16.90
N ARG A 360 18.90 -4.66 17.84
CA ARG A 360 17.78 -5.57 17.60
C ARG A 360 16.42 -4.88 17.78
N ASN A 361 15.41 -5.36 17.04
CA ASN A 361 13.99 -4.94 17.16
C ASN A 361 13.80 -3.42 17.08
N VAL A 362 14.54 -2.76 16.19
CA VAL A 362 14.48 -1.30 16.04
C VAL A 362 13.13 -0.89 15.45
N ARG A 363 12.59 0.22 15.95
CA ARG A 363 11.44 0.91 15.37
C ARG A 363 11.92 2.10 14.56
N PHE A 364 11.52 2.13 13.30
CA PHE A 364 11.88 3.18 12.35
C PHE A 364 10.66 4.01 11.96
N ASN A 365 10.93 5.24 11.53
CA ASN A 365 9.96 6.09 10.86
C ASN A 365 10.41 6.27 9.40
N SER A 366 9.54 5.95 8.44
CA SER A 366 9.84 6.16 7.03
C SER A 366 9.61 7.60 6.57
N PHE A 367 8.99 8.43 7.39
CA PHE A 367 8.63 9.82 7.09
C PHE A 367 7.71 9.95 5.87
N GLY A 368 6.92 8.90 5.58
CA GLY A 368 6.08 8.82 4.40
C GLY A 368 6.86 8.68 3.08
N ASP A 369 8.14 8.30 3.13
CA ASP A 369 8.97 8.04 1.95
C ASP A 369 9.15 6.53 1.73
N HIS A 370 8.65 6.07 0.60
CA HIS A 370 8.67 4.67 0.20
C HIS A 370 10.08 4.06 0.08
N ARG A 371 11.10 4.85 -0.32
CA ARG A 371 12.49 4.36 -0.38
C ARG A 371 13.05 4.18 1.02
N MET A 372 12.76 5.10 1.94
CA MET A 372 13.13 4.95 3.36
C MET A 372 12.41 3.76 3.98
N ALA A 373 11.10 3.59 3.72
CA ALA A 373 10.31 2.48 4.24
C ALA A 373 10.90 1.11 3.84
N MET A 374 11.23 0.94 2.56
CA MET A 374 11.81 -0.31 2.05
C MET A 374 13.23 -0.53 2.57
N SER A 375 14.09 0.51 2.63
CA SER A 375 15.44 0.40 3.22
C SER A 375 15.42 0.01 4.69
N GLN A 376 14.51 0.58 5.47
CA GLN A 376 14.32 0.24 6.87
C GLN A 376 13.74 -1.17 7.04
N ALA A 377 12.88 -1.62 6.11
CA ALA A 377 12.42 -3.01 6.09
C ALA A 377 13.55 -4.00 5.81
N VAL A 378 14.49 -3.69 4.90
CA VAL A 378 15.72 -4.49 4.70
C VAL A 378 16.49 -4.66 6.01
N LEU A 379 16.67 -3.57 6.77
CA LEU A 379 17.30 -3.63 8.10
C LEU A 379 16.51 -4.49 9.08
N CYS A 380 15.18 -4.34 9.15
CA CYS A 380 14.34 -5.14 10.04
C CYS A 380 14.45 -6.64 9.74
N LEU A 381 14.44 -7.01 8.46
CA LEU A 381 14.42 -8.40 7.99
C LEU A 381 15.78 -9.09 8.12
N SER A 382 16.87 -8.43 7.69
CA SER A 382 18.18 -9.08 7.55
C SER A 382 19.19 -8.70 8.65
N ALA A 383 18.99 -7.62 9.40
CA ALA A 383 20.00 -7.13 10.37
C ALA A 383 19.50 -7.02 11.82
N CYS A 384 18.27 -6.54 12.03
CA CYS A 384 17.75 -6.24 13.38
C CYS A 384 17.11 -7.46 14.08
N GLY A 385 16.97 -8.59 13.39
CA GLY A 385 16.26 -9.75 13.93
C GLY A 385 14.75 -9.53 14.13
N GLY A 386 14.15 -8.62 13.36
CA GLY A 386 12.80 -8.09 13.55
C GLY A 386 12.79 -6.58 13.80
N GLY A 387 11.60 -5.98 13.86
CA GLY A 387 11.45 -4.54 14.09
C GLY A 387 10.12 -4.01 13.55
N SER A 388 10.01 -2.70 13.45
CA SER A 388 8.82 -2.06 12.87
C SER A 388 9.15 -0.81 12.06
N VAL A 389 8.33 -0.54 11.05
CA VAL A 389 8.43 0.66 10.22
C VAL A 389 7.10 1.40 10.24
N ASP A 390 7.13 2.65 10.70
CA ASP A 390 6.00 3.57 10.68
C ASP A 390 5.83 4.24 9.30
N ASP A 391 4.62 4.75 9.05
CA ASP A 391 4.25 5.46 7.81
C ASP A 391 4.48 4.67 6.50
N TRP A 392 4.28 3.35 6.57
CA TRP A 392 4.41 2.44 5.43
C TRP A 392 3.69 2.93 4.16
N CYS A 393 4.43 2.94 3.05
CA CYS A 393 3.99 3.52 1.78
C CYS A 393 4.72 2.94 0.55
N CYS A 394 5.12 1.66 0.58
CA CYS A 394 5.89 1.06 -0.52
C CYS A 394 5.12 1.05 -1.85
N GLU A 395 3.78 1.10 -1.83
CA GLU A 395 2.86 1.06 -2.98
C GLU A 395 3.11 2.19 -3.98
N VAL A 396 3.72 3.29 -3.52
CA VAL A 396 4.17 4.42 -4.35
C VAL A 396 5.12 3.97 -5.46
N SER A 397 5.95 2.94 -5.24
CA SER A 397 6.82 2.38 -6.30
C SER A 397 6.87 0.88 -6.42
N PHE A 398 6.72 0.13 -5.34
CA PHE A 398 6.84 -1.32 -5.33
C PHE A 398 5.73 -1.95 -4.45
N PRO A 399 4.49 -2.03 -4.97
CA PRO A 399 3.35 -2.60 -4.23
C PRO A 399 3.60 -4.02 -3.72
N ASP A 400 4.29 -4.84 -4.51
CA ASP A 400 4.57 -6.24 -4.17
C ASP A 400 5.82 -6.43 -3.29
N PHE A 401 6.40 -5.36 -2.73
CA PHE A 401 7.64 -5.42 -1.96
C PHE A 401 7.61 -6.49 -0.86
N LEU A 402 6.57 -6.52 -0.02
CA LEU A 402 6.49 -7.50 1.08
C LEU A 402 6.46 -8.94 0.57
N ARG A 403 5.80 -9.18 -0.56
CA ARG A 403 5.73 -10.50 -1.18
C ARG A 403 7.08 -10.88 -1.80
N ALA A 404 7.72 -9.94 -2.48
CA ALA A 404 9.04 -10.10 -3.07
C ALA A 404 10.15 -10.27 -2.03
N ALA A 405 10.00 -9.65 -0.86
CA ALA A 405 10.86 -9.87 0.30
C ALA A 405 10.59 -11.22 0.98
N GLY A 406 9.50 -11.92 0.63
CA GLY A 406 9.11 -13.18 1.26
C GLY A 406 8.55 -13.03 2.66
N VAL A 407 8.06 -11.85 3.01
CA VAL A 407 7.36 -11.63 4.28
C VAL A 407 6.08 -12.45 4.25
N THR A 408 5.99 -13.43 5.14
CA THR A 408 4.80 -14.26 5.26
C THR A 408 3.68 -13.41 5.87
N PRO A 409 2.55 -13.22 5.18
CA PRO A 409 1.42 -12.48 5.74
C PRO A 409 0.90 -13.19 6.99
N LEU A 410 0.43 -12.42 7.97
CA LEU A 410 -0.32 -13.00 9.09
C LEU A 410 -1.50 -13.82 8.57
N ASN A 411 -1.68 -15.03 9.07
CA ASN A 411 -2.68 -15.96 8.58
C ASN A 411 -3.88 -15.99 9.51
N PHE A 412 -4.94 -15.28 9.12
CA PHE A 412 -6.20 -15.21 9.84
C PHE A 412 -7.30 -16.03 9.16
N ALA A 413 -8.32 -16.42 9.92
CA ALA A 413 -9.49 -17.09 9.35
C ALA A 413 -10.76 -16.93 10.18
N VAL A 414 -11.91 -17.10 9.53
CA VAL A 414 -13.14 -17.52 10.19
C VAL A 414 -13.25 -19.03 10.11
N VAL A 415 -13.42 -19.69 11.26
CA VAL A 415 -13.48 -21.14 11.40
C VAL A 415 -14.84 -21.55 11.98
N GLY A 416 -15.53 -22.46 11.30
CA GLY A 416 -16.89 -22.85 11.66
C GLY A 416 -17.38 -24.06 10.87
N ARG A 417 -18.69 -24.30 10.95
CA ARG A 417 -19.38 -25.20 10.01
C ARG A 417 -20.04 -24.33 8.93
N ASP A 418 -19.89 -24.71 7.66
CA ASP A 418 -20.53 -24.06 6.50
C ASP A 418 -20.25 -22.54 6.38
N VAL A 419 -19.00 -22.13 6.61
CA VAL A 419 -18.60 -20.70 6.62
C VAL A 419 -18.28 -20.12 5.24
N SER A 420 -18.48 -20.86 4.15
CA SER A 420 -18.13 -20.44 2.79
C SER A 420 -18.86 -19.17 2.33
N ARG A 421 -20.03 -18.88 2.91
CA ARG A 421 -20.83 -17.67 2.63
C ARG A 421 -20.63 -16.55 3.66
N SER A 422 -19.67 -16.69 4.58
CA SER A 422 -19.40 -15.64 5.57
C SER A 422 -18.92 -14.36 4.87
N LEU A 423 -19.39 -13.20 5.35
CA LEU A 423 -18.91 -11.89 4.92
C LEU A 423 -17.58 -11.49 5.62
N SER A 424 -17.14 -12.25 6.63
CA SER A 424 -15.91 -11.95 7.39
C SER A 424 -14.66 -11.82 6.49
N PRO A 425 -14.42 -12.66 5.47
CA PRO A 425 -13.25 -12.48 4.60
C PRO A 425 -13.24 -11.17 3.82
N LEU A 426 -14.39 -10.73 3.31
CA LEU A 426 -14.51 -9.44 2.62
C LEU A 426 -14.25 -8.28 3.60
N LEU A 427 -14.88 -8.34 4.77
CA LEU A 427 -14.71 -7.35 5.81
C LEU A 427 -13.26 -7.21 6.26
N MET A 428 -12.62 -8.35 6.55
CA MET A 428 -11.24 -8.39 7.05
C MET A 428 -10.24 -7.95 5.99
N ARG A 429 -10.54 -8.20 4.70
CA ARG A 429 -9.75 -7.63 3.59
C ARG A 429 -9.77 -6.11 3.61
N ASN A 430 -10.95 -5.51 3.74
CA ASN A 430 -11.09 -4.05 3.78
C ASN A 430 -10.40 -3.45 5.03
N LEU A 431 -10.51 -4.11 6.18
CA LEU A 431 -9.78 -3.71 7.39
C LEU A 431 -8.27 -3.80 7.21
N ALA A 432 -7.77 -4.89 6.63
CA ALA A 432 -6.35 -5.08 6.37
C ALA A 432 -5.79 -4.03 5.40
N GLU A 433 -6.52 -3.70 4.35
CA GLU A 433 -6.16 -2.65 3.39
C GLU A 433 -6.11 -1.27 4.05
N HIS A 434 -7.15 -0.90 4.80
CA HIS A 434 -7.20 0.39 5.48
C HIS A 434 -6.13 0.53 6.57
N ALA A 435 -5.90 -0.53 7.34
CA ALA A 435 -4.91 -0.56 8.40
C ALA A 435 -3.47 -0.83 7.90
N LYS A 436 -3.30 -1.07 6.59
CA LYS A 436 -2.04 -1.47 5.96
C LYS A 436 -1.39 -2.65 6.69
N VAL A 437 -2.14 -3.70 6.99
CA VAL A 437 -1.63 -4.92 7.62
C VAL A 437 -1.46 -6.00 6.56
N CYS A 438 -0.25 -6.54 6.43
CA CYS A 438 0.03 -7.68 5.57
C CYS A 438 -0.53 -8.96 6.19
N CYS A 439 -1.78 -9.30 5.85
CA CYS A 439 -2.41 -10.52 6.32
C CYS A 439 -3.29 -11.19 5.24
N THR A 440 -3.60 -12.46 5.46
CA THR A 440 -4.63 -13.19 4.73
C THR A 440 -5.78 -13.50 5.67
N TYR A 441 -7.00 -13.52 5.15
CA TYR A 441 -8.18 -13.94 5.92
C TYR A 441 -9.02 -14.91 5.10
N LYS A 442 -9.21 -16.14 5.59
CA LYS A 442 -9.93 -17.21 4.87
C LYS A 442 -11.15 -17.71 5.63
N ALA A 443 -12.11 -18.28 4.90
CA ALA A 443 -13.19 -19.06 5.50
C ALA A 443 -12.83 -20.55 5.50
N ILE A 444 -12.79 -21.18 6.67
CA ILE A 444 -12.39 -22.59 6.82
C ILE A 444 -13.53 -23.37 7.49
N SER A 445 -14.21 -24.19 6.69
CA SER A 445 -15.19 -25.15 7.20
C SER A 445 -14.47 -26.39 7.74
N VAL A 446 -14.73 -26.74 9.00
CA VAL A 446 -14.06 -27.88 9.66
C VAL A 446 -15.05 -28.72 10.47
N GLY A 447 -14.76 -30.01 10.62
CA GLY A 447 -15.41 -30.86 11.62
C GLY A 447 -14.85 -30.58 13.02
N GLY A 448 -15.66 -30.79 14.07
CA GLY A 448 -15.30 -30.44 15.45
C GLY A 448 -14.00 -31.09 15.93
N GLY A 449 -13.76 -32.36 15.58
CA GLY A 449 -12.53 -33.08 15.96
C GLY A 449 -11.24 -32.53 15.33
N LYS A 450 -11.34 -31.67 14.30
CA LYS A 450 -10.17 -31.03 13.65
C LYS A 450 -9.98 -29.57 14.08
N LEU A 451 -10.87 -29.02 14.90
CA LEU A 451 -10.88 -27.60 15.26
C LEU A 451 -9.55 -27.16 15.88
N LYS A 452 -9.10 -27.84 16.95
CA LYS A 452 -7.84 -27.50 17.64
C LYS A 452 -6.64 -27.44 16.69
N LYS A 453 -6.50 -28.47 15.84
CA LYS A 453 -5.39 -28.56 14.87
C LYS A 453 -5.40 -27.38 13.89
N VAL A 454 -6.58 -26.98 13.40
CA VAL A 454 -6.71 -25.84 12.48
C VAL A 454 -6.43 -24.51 13.18
N LEU A 455 -6.94 -24.30 14.39
CA LEU A 455 -6.71 -23.07 15.14
C LEU A 455 -5.22 -22.85 15.45
N GLN A 456 -4.46 -23.92 15.72
CA GLN A 456 -3.01 -23.85 15.97
C GLN A 456 -2.16 -23.46 14.74
N THR A 457 -2.69 -23.61 13.52
CA THR A 457 -1.97 -23.21 12.28
C THR A 457 -2.14 -21.73 11.92
N LEU A 458 -3.03 -21.02 12.61
CA LEU A 458 -3.40 -19.65 12.32
C LEU A 458 -2.71 -18.69 13.32
N ASP A 459 -2.45 -17.47 12.88
CA ASP A 459 -1.97 -16.40 13.78
C ASP A 459 -3.11 -15.82 14.62
N GLY A 460 -4.34 -15.89 14.08
CA GLY A 460 -5.58 -15.48 14.72
C GLY A 460 -6.79 -16.08 14.02
N ALA A 461 -7.87 -16.34 14.74
CA ALA A 461 -9.08 -16.89 14.16
C ALA A 461 -10.34 -16.37 14.82
N ASN A 462 -11.34 -16.03 14.00
CA ASN A 462 -12.71 -15.95 14.47
C ASN A 462 -13.33 -17.33 14.49
N VAL A 463 -13.94 -17.70 15.61
CA VAL A 463 -14.68 -18.96 15.75
C VAL A 463 -16.17 -18.66 15.68
N THR A 464 -16.87 -19.32 14.76
CA THR A 464 -18.33 -19.18 14.61
C THR A 464 -19.06 -20.50 14.85
N MET A 465 -20.38 -20.49 14.63
CA MET A 465 -21.25 -21.63 14.88
C MET A 465 -20.70 -22.92 14.23
N PRO A 466 -20.78 -24.07 14.92
CA PRO A 466 -21.26 -24.29 16.29
C PRO A 466 -20.12 -24.29 17.34
N TYR A 467 -18.93 -23.79 17.02
CA TYR A 467 -17.70 -24.16 17.72
C TYR A 467 -17.22 -23.22 18.83
N LYS A 468 -17.92 -22.11 19.12
CA LYS A 468 -17.49 -21.14 20.15
C LYS A 468 -17.30 -21.77 21.55
N GLY A 469 -18.17 -22.72 21.93
CA GLY A 469 -18.04 -23.46 23.18
C GLY A 469 -16.83 -24.40 23.19
N LEU A 470 -16.64 -25.17 22.11
CA LEU A 470 -15.49 -26.06 21.96
C LEU A 470 -14.16 -25.26 21.92
N ALA A 471 -14.15 -24.07 21.32
CA ALA A 471 -12.99 -23.19 21.36
C ALA A 471 -12.69 -22.71 22.78
N ALA A 472 -13.72 -22.43 23.59
CA ALA A 472 -13.54 -22.08 24.98
C ALA A 472 -12.90 -23.24 25.77
N GLU A 473 -13.36 -24.47 25.55
CA GLU A 473 -12.75 -25.67 26.14
C GLU A 473 -11.28 -25.86 25.71
N ILE A 474 -10.97 -25.68 24.41
CA ILE A 474 -9.60 -25.82 23.88
C ILE A 474 -8.63 -24.81 24.52
N TYR A 475 -9.09 -23.59 24.77
CA TYR A 475 -8.28 -22.47 25.25
C TYR A 475 -8.49 -22.15 26.74
N GLY A 476 -9.26 -22.95 27.47
CA GLY A 476 -9.48 -22.79 28.91
C GLY A 476 -10.27 -21.54 29.31
N ALA A 477 -11.29 -21.15 28.55
CA ALA A 477 -12.14 -19.99 28.84
C ALA A 477 -13.51 -20.37 29.46
N ASP A 478 -14.01 -19.55 30.39
CA ASP A 478 -15.27 -19.80 31.11
C ASP A 478 -16.56 -19.48 30.32
N ILE A 479 -16.39 -18.81 29.17
CA ILE A 479 -17.47 -18.42 28.27
C ILE A 479 -17.11 -18.81 26.82
N PRO A 480 -18.11 -19.05 25.96
CA PRO A 480 -17.88 -19.26 24.53
C PRO A 480 -17.06 -18.11 23.92
N VAL A 481 -15.96 -18.44 23.25
CA VAL A 481 -15.06 -17.47 22.62
C VAL A 481 -15.27 -17.44 21.11
N ASN A 482 -15.25 -16.24 20.54
CA ASN A 482 -15.33 -16.04 19.09
C ASN A 482 -14.01 -15.53 18.49
N THR A 483 -12.99 -15.25 19.32
CA THR A 483 -11.70 -14.68 18.91
C THR A 483 -10.57 -15.37 19.67
N VAL A 484 -9.66 -15.99 18.94
CA VAL A 484 -8.45 -16.65 19.46
C VAL A 484 -7.24 -16.26 18.62
N GLY A 485 -6.02 -16.42 19.13
CA GLY A 485 -4.79 -16.15 18.38
C GLY A 485 -3.54 -16.47 19.19
N LYS A 486 -2.36 -16.41 18.56
CA LYS A 486 -1.09 -16.81 19.20
C LYS A 486 -0.68 -15.87 20.35
N ASN A 487 -0.96 -14.58 20.22
CA ASN A 487 -0.47 -13.52 21.11
C ASN A 487 -1.59 -12.76 21.83
N ILE A 488 -2.78 -13.35 21.93
CA ILE A 488 -3.93 -12.73 22.61
C ILE A 488 -4.60 -13.72 23.56
N ALA A 489 -5.19 -13.20 24.64
CA ALA A 489 -6.09 -14.00 25.46
C ALA A 489 -7.34 -14.38 24.66
N PRO A 490 -7.82 -15.64 24.76
CA PRO A 490 -9.05 -16.08 24.12
C PRO A 490 -10.23 -15.28 24.69
N GLN A 491 -11.05 -14.69 23.84
CA GLN A 491 -12.14 -13.83 24.30
C GLN A 491 -13.32 -13.81 23.32
N SER A 492 -14.42 -13.19 23.74
CA SER A 492 -15.55 -12.92 22.87
C SER A 492 -15.68 -11.42 22.57
N THR A 493 -15.72 -11.10 21.28
CA THR A 493 -15.99 -9.76 20.75
C THR A 493 -17.47 -9.58 20.38
N ASP A 494 -18.31 -10.63 20.51
CA ASP A 494 -19.72 -10.59 20.13
C ASP A 494 -20.48 -9.47 20.88
N GLY A 495 -20.32 -9.40 22.21
CA GLY A 495 -21.03 -8.43 23.06
C GLY A 495 -20.65 -6.98 22.77
N LYS A 496 -19.35 -6.71 22.64
CA LYS A 496 -18.83 -5.38 22.26
C LYS A 496 -19.27 -4.99 20.84
N GLY A 497 -19.33 -5.96 19.93
CA GLY A 497 -19.87 -5.76 18.58
C GLY A 497 -21.34 -5.34 18.60
N ALA A 498 -22.16 -5.96 19.46
CA ALA A 498 -23.58 -5.59 19.61
C ALA A 498 -23.76 -4.20 20.23
N GLU A 499 -22.96 -3.85 21.25
CA GLU A 499 -22.99 -2.51 21.86
C GLU A 499 -22.65 -1.42 20.83
N ARG A 500 -21.54 -1.58 20.09
CA ARG A 500 -21.12 -0.61 19.07
C ARG A 500 -22.13 -0.48 17.92
N ALA A 501 -22.73 -1.59 17.49
CA ALA A 501 -23.79 -1.56 16.50
C ALA A 501 -24.98 -0.73 16.98
N CYS A 502 -25.42 -0.91 18.24
CA CYS A 502 -26.47 -0.08 18.84
C CYS A 502 -26.06 1.40 18.95
N GLN A 503 -24.82 1.69 19.33
CA GLN A 503 -24.30 3.07 19.44
C GLN A 503 -24.33 3.83 18.11
N LEU A 504 -24.11 3.13 16.98
CA LEU A 504 -24.23 3.73 15.63
C LEU A 504 -25.62 4.33 15.38
N HIS A 505 -26.64 3.79 16.05
CA HIS A 505 -28.04 4.25 15.99
C HIS A 505 -28.44 5.12 17.20
N GLY A 506 -27.49 5.60 18.00
CA GLY A 506 -27.74 6.42 19.19
C GLY A 506 -28.31 5.65 20.38
N ILE A 507 -28.16 4.32 20.41
CA ILE A 507 -28.70 3.46 21.49
C ILE A 507 -27.55 3.08 22.45
N ASP A 508 -27.58 3.63 23.67
CA ASP A 508 -26.71 3.19 24.77
C ASP A 508 -27.34 2.01 25.53
N LEU A 509 -26.70 0.84 25.49
CA LEU A 509 -27.18 -0.37 26.16
C LEU A 509 -26.99 -0.36 27.68
N ARG A 510 -26.15 0.52 28.23
CA ARG A 510 -25.82 0.51 29.66
C ARG A 510 -27.06 0.64 30.54
N GLY A 511 -27.20 -0.28 31.50
CA GLY A 511 -28.34 -0.30 32.43
C GLY A 511 -29.70 -0.63 31.82
N LYS A 512 -29.80 -0.90 30.51
CA LYS A 512 -31.09 -1.17 29.85
C LYS A 512 -31.70 -2.50 30.27
N SER A 513 -33.02 -2.57 30.14
CA SER A 513 -33.83 -3.79 30.25
C SER A 513 -33.98 -4.44 28.88
N LEU A 514 -33.48 -5.67 28.70
CA LEU A 514 -33.38 -6.31 27.38
C LEU A 514 -34.02 -7.69 27.35
N TRP A 515 -34.64 -8.02 26.22
CA TRP A 515 -34.97 -9.41 25.89
C TRP A 515 -33.92 -9.99 24.97
N ILE A 516 -33.37 -11.14 25.35
CA ILE A 516 -32.35 -11.85 24.58
C ILE A 516 -32.96 -13.12 24.00
N LEU A 517 -32.98 -13.24 22.68
CA LEU A 517 -33.48 -14.43 22.00
C LEU A 517 -32.30 -15.29 21.53
N GLY A 518 -32.30 -16.55 21.97
CA GLY A 518 -31.28 -17.54 21.68
C GLY A 518 -30.44 -17.90 22.91
N ALA A 519 -29.88 -19.10 22.90
CA ALA A 519 -28.97 -19.60 23.93
C ALA A 519 -27.67 -20.21 23.35
N GLY A 520 -27.39 -19.93 22.07
CA GLY A 520 -26.14 -20.33 21.41
C GLY A 520 -24.96 -19.46 21.84
N GLY A 521 -23.74 -19.81 21.41
CA GLY A 521 -22.50 -19.18 21.89
C GLY A 521 -22.48 -17.64 21.81
N ALA A 522 -23.03 -17.05 20.74
CA ALA A 522 -23.14 -15.59 20.61
C ALA A 522 -24.06 -14.96 21.67
N ALA A 523 -25.23 -15.57 21.93
CA ALA A 523 -26.15 -15.11 22.96
C ALA A 523 -25.53 -15.21 24.36
N GLN A 524 -24.81 -16.31 24.66
CA GLN A 524 -24.14 -16.48 25.96
C GLN A 524 -23.06 -15.42 26.18
N ALA A 525 -22.23 -15.17 25.16
CA ALA A 525 -21.21 -14.13 25.22
C ALA A 525 -21.80 -12.73 25.38
N CYS A 526 -22.88 -12.43 24.66
CA CYS A 526 -23.58 -11.15 24.81
C CYS A 526 -24.21 -10.99 26.20
N VAL A 527 -24.86 -12.04 26.74
CA VAL A 527 -25.40 -12.00 28.11
C VAL A 527 -24.30 -11.74 29.13
N HIS A 528 -23.14 -12.39 29.00
CA HIS A 528 -22.00 -12.14 29.90
C HIS A 528 -21.56 -10.67 29.84
N TYR A 529 -21.35 -10.14 28.63
CA TYR A 529 -20.92 -8.76 28.42
C TYR A 529 -21.94 -7.73 28.92
N LEU A 530 -23.22 -7.91 28.58
CA LEU A 530 -24.30 -7.01 28.97
C LEU A 530 -24.56 -7.04 30.49
N SER A 531 -24.28 -8.16 31.16
CA SER A 531 -24.33 -8.23 32.63
C SER A 531 -23.30 -7.28 33.27
N GLN A 532 -22.10 -7.16 32.67
CA GLN A 532 -21.07 -6.24 33.13
C GLN A 532 -21.45 -4.77 32.87
N LEU A 533 -22.27 -4.50 31.85
CA LEU A 533 -22.87 -3.19 31.60
C LEU A 533 -24.09 -2.87 32.50
N GLY A 534 -24.42 -3.75 33.45
CA GLY A 534 -25.53 -3.57 34.38
C GLY A 534 -26.92 -3.73 33.74
N CYS A 535 -27.01 -4.39 32.57
CA CYS A 535 -28.30 -4.62 31.91
C CYS A 535 -29.16 -5.61 32.70
N ARG A 536 -30.47 -5.35 32.78
CA ARG A 536 -31.46 -6.33 33.26
C ARG A 536 -31.94 -7.15 32.07
N MET A 537 -31.80 -8.46 32.10
CA MET A 537 -32.06 -9.29 30.92
C MET A 537 -33.02 -10.44 31.20
N GLN A 538 -33.84 -10.76 30.20
CA GLN A 538 -34.62 -12.00 30.17
C GLN A 538 -34.29 -12.79 28.90
N VAL A 539 -33.96 -14.07 29.04
CA VAL A 539 -33.55 -14.94 27.92
C VAL A 539 -34.70 -15.82 27.47
N PHE A 540 -34.90 -15.92 26.16
CA PHE A 540 -35.87 -16.79 25.51
C PHE A 540 -35.16 -17.69 24.52
N ASN A 541 -35.57 -18.96 24.44
CA ASN A 541 -35.00 -19.89 23.47
C ASN A 541 -36.03 -20.95 23.08
N ARG A 542 -35.93 -21.47 21.85
CA ARG A 542 -36.79 -22.56 21.34
C ARG A 542 -36.82 -23.77 22.28
N THR A 543 -35.69 -24.07 22.93
CA THR A 543 -35.58 -25.08 23.99
C THR A 543 -35.52 -24.36 25.34
N PRO A 544 -36.60 -24.37 26.15
CA PRO A 544 -36.69 -23.60 27.40
C PRO A 544 -35.59 -23.92 28.41
N GLN A 545 -35.17 -25.18 28.49
CA GLN A 545 -34.10 -25.63 29.39
C GLN A 545 -32.79 -24.86 29.15
N LYS A 546 -32.45 -24.56 27.89
CA LYS A 546 -31.23 -23.79 27.57
C LYS A 546 -31.30 -22.33 28.05
N ALA A 547 -32.49 -21.74 28.05
CA ALA A 547 -32.68 -20.38 28.58
C ALA A 547 -32.61 -20.38 30.11
N ARG A 548 -33.16 -21.41 30.78
CA ARG A 548 -33.08 -21.58 32.25
C ARG A 548 -31.62 -21.66 32.72
N ILE A 549 -30.79 -22.47 32.04
CA ILE A 549 -29.35 -22.59 32.37
C ILE A 549 -28.65 -21.22 32.35
N LEU A 550 -28.93 -20.38 31.34
CA LEU A 550 -28.34 -19.03 31.28
C LEU A 550 -28.91 -18.10 32.34
N THR A 551 -30.20 -18.22 32.62
CA THR A 551 -30.89 -17.44 33.66
C THR A 551 -30.26 -17.72 35.03
N GLU A 552 -30.02 -18.98 35.36
CA GLU A 552 -29.39 -19.39 36.61
C GLU A 552 -27.91 -18.97 36.66
N LYS A 553 -27.14 -19.25 35.59
CA LYS A 553 -25.69 -18.91 35.52
C LYS A 553 -25.43 -17.42 35.75
N TYR A 554 -26.25 -16.55 35.18
CA TYR A 554 -26.06 -15.09 35.25
C TYR A 554 -27.03 -14.39 36.22
N ARG A 555 -27.82 -15.15 36.99
CA ARG A 555 -28.83 -14.63 37.93
C ARG A 555 -29.76 -13.60 37.29
N LEU A 556 -30.23 -13.92 36.09
CA LEU A 556 -31.08 -13.04 35.29
C LEU A 556 -32.48 -12.90 35.91
N THR A 557 -33.13 -11.76 35.67
CA THR A 557 -34.43 -11.41 36.26
C THR A 557 -35.51 -11.30 35.18
N THR A 558 -36.77 -11.42 35.58
CA THR A 558 -37.89 -11.21 34.66
C THR A 558 -37.95 -9.74 34.24
N VAL A 559 -38.10 -9.50 32.94
CA VAL A 559 -38.18 -8.16 32.35
C VAL A 559 -39.55 -8.03 31.67
N PRO A 560 -40.61 -7.57 32.35
CA PRO A 560 -41.95 -7.49 31.75
C PRO A 560 -42.04 -6.44 30.62
N ALA A 561 -41.25 -5.36 30.71
CA ALA A 561 -41.20 -4.28 29.72
C ALA A 561 -39.74 -4.00 29.34
N PRO A 562 -39.20 -4.62 28.27
CA PRO A 562 -37.85 -4.34 27.80
C PRO A 562 -37.77 -3.04 27.00
N ASP A 563 -36.64 -2.35 27.10
CA ASP A 563 -36.24 -1.23 26.25
C ASP A 563 -35.89 -1.70 24.83
N GLY A 564 -35.42 -2.95 24.67
CA GLY A 564 -35.08 -3.51 23.36
C GLY A 564 -34.94 -5.03 23.32
N VAL A 565 -34.90 -5.56 22.10
CA VAL A 565 -34.80 -7.01 21.84
C VAL A 565 -33.55 -7.32 21.03
N LEU A 566 -32.69 -8.21 21.51
CA LEU A 566 -31.51 -8.70 20.80
C LEU A 566 -31.74 -10.17 20.40
N SER A 567 -31.78 -10.45 19.11
CA SER A 567 -31.98 -11.80 18.57
C SER A 567 -30.70 -12.39 17.99
N PHE A 568 -30.31 -13.55 18.52
CA PHE A 568 -29.19 -14.38 18.04
C PHE A 568 -29.67 -15.70 17.43
N VAL A 569 -30.95 -15.79 17.13
CA VAL A 569 -31.59 -16.95 16.51
C VAL A 569 -31.61 -16.74 14.99
N PRO A 570 -31.28 -17.75 14.16
CA PRO A 570 -31.48 -17.64 12.72
C PRO A 570 -32.97 -17.51 12.37
N ASP A 571 -33.25 -17.05 11.16
CA ASP A 571 -34.61 -17.01 10.63
C ASP A 571 -35.27 -18.40 10.74
N CYS A 572 -36.35 -18.46 11.51
CA CYS A 572 -37.10 -19.68 11.68
C CYS A 572 -38.53 -19.38 12.11
N LYS A 573 -39.41 -20.37 11.97
CA LYS A 573 -40.83 -20.26 12.37
C LYS A 573 -41.00 -19.76 13.81
N TRP A 574 -40.11 -20.16 14.72
CA TRP A 574 -40.18 -19.76 16.13
C TRP A 574 -39.87 -18.26 16.32
N GLU A 575 -38.83 -17.74 15.66
CA GLU A 575 -38.48 -16.32 15.72
C GLU A 575 -39.58 -15.47 15.06
N ARG A 576 -40.11 -15.91 13.92
CA ARG A 576 -41.20 -15.21 13.23
C ARG A 576 -42.48 -15.17 14.05
N ALA A 577 -42.78 -16.21 14.81
CA ALA A 577 -43.94 -16.24 15.70
C ALA A 577 -43.72 -15.43 16.99
N PHE A 578 -42.47 -15.14 17.36
CA PHE A 578 -42.16 -14.50 18.64
C PHE A 578 -42.74 -13.07 18.71
N PRO A 579 -43.46 -12.69 19.79
CA PRO A 579 -44.07 -11.37 19.90
C PRO A 579 -43.03 -10.28 20.14
N LEU A 580 -43.20 -9.14 19.48
CA LEU A 580 -42.38 -7.96 19.70
C LEU A 580 -43.04 -7.07 20.79
N PRO A 581 -42.43 -6.87 21.97
CA PRO A 581 -43.03 -6.12 23.08
C PRO A 581 -43.38 -4.69 22.71
N GLN A 582 -44.49 -4.17 23.24
CA GLN A 582 -44.88 -2.78 22.99
C GLN A 582 -43.84 -1.77 23.52
N SER A 583 -43.19 -2.06 24.63
CA SER A 583 -42.16 -1.20 25.24
C SER A 583 -40.84 -1.15 24.47
N ALA A 584 -40.57 -2.11 23.56
CA ALA A 584 -39.30 -2.18 22.87
C ALA A 584 -39.13 -0.99 21.90
N GLY A 585 -38.12 -0.17 22.13
CA GLY A 585 -37.73 0.96 21.29
C GLY A 585 -36.75 0.60 20.17
N PHE A 586 -36.12 -0.58 20.24
CA PHE A 586 -35.22 -1.06 19.19
C PHE A 586 -35.16 -2.59 19.14
N VAL A 587 -34.69 -3.11 18.00
CA VAL A 587 -34.39 -4.52 17.79
C VAL A 587 -33.03 -4.67 17.13
N LEU A 588 -32.16 -5.52 17.67
CA LEU A 588 -30.94 -5.97 16.99
C LEU A 588 -31.14 -7.42 16.53
N VAL A 589 -30.85 -7.69 15.26
CA VAL A 589 -30.91 -9.05 14.70
C VAL A 589 -29.54 -9.48 14.22
N ALA A 590 -28.86 -10.34 14.98
CA ALA A 590 -27.48 -10.75 14.70
C ALA A 590 -27.34 -11.63 13.44
N ALA A 591 -28.41 -12.31 13.01
CA ALA A 591 -28.42 -13.09 11.79
C ALA A 591 -28.50 -12.18 10.56
N TYR A 592 -27.46 -12.19 9.73
CA TYR A 592 -27.39 -11.42 8.48
C TYR A 592 -27.70 -12.34 7.27
N GLY A 593 -28.45 -11.84 6.27
CA GLY A 593 -28.79 -12.62 5.05
C GLY A 593 -30.23 -12.56 4.55
N GLY A 594 -31.10 -11.80 5.23
CA GLY A 594 -32.50 -11.58 4.82
C GLY A 594 -33.49 -12.53 5.49
N GLY A 595 -34.64 -11.97 5.92
CA GLY A 595 -35.74 -12.68 6.59
C GLY A 595 -35.58 -12.71 8.12
N SER A 596 -36.18 -11.76 8.84
CA SER A 596 -36.39 -11.86 10.29
C SER A 596 -37.77 -11.33 10.59
N GLY A 597 -38.60 -12.15 11.23
CA GLY A 597 -39.94 -11.71 11.59
C GLY A 597 -39.92 -10.59 12.63
N LEU A 598 -38.88 -10.52 13.47
CA LEU A 598 -38.71 -9.41 14.41
C LEU A 598 -38.30 -8.11 13.71
N ALA A 599 -37.35 -8.16 12.78
CA ALA A 599 -36.98 -6.99 11.98
C ALA A 599 -38.19 -6.45 11.19
N GLU A 600 -38.98 -7.34 10.57
CA GLU A 600 -40.20 -6.95 9.84
C GLU A 600 -41.25 -6.31 10.76
N LYS A 601 -41.48 -6.88 11.96
CA LYS A 601 -42.41 -6.31 12.95
C LYS A 601 -41.92 -4.96 13.47
N ALA A 602 -40.62 -4.81 13.69
CA ALA A 602 -40.01 -3.57 14.14
C ALA A 602 -40.14 -2.47 13.08
N ALA A 603 -39.83 -2.79 11.82
CA ALA A 603 -39.99 -1.87 10.69
C ALA A 603 -41.45 -1.41 10.53
N LYS A 604 -42.43 -2.32 10.62
CA LYS A 604 -43.87 -1.98 10.59
C LYS A 604 -44.30 -1.05 11.72
N ARG A 605 -43.61 -1.08 12.86
CA ARG A 605 -43.84 -0.21 14.01
C ARG A 605 -43.03 1.08 14.00
N GLY A 606 -42.13 1.26 13.03
CA GLY A 606 -41.24 2.41 12.97
C GLY A 606 -40.21 2.46 14.11
N ILE A 607 -39.89 1.33 14.75
CA ILE A 607 -38.85 1.27 15.77
C ILE A 607 -37.51 0.89 15.13
N THR A 608 -36.40 1.34 15.72
CA THR A 608 -35.05 1.17 15.16
C THR A 608 -34.67 -0.31 15.01
N VAL A 609 -34.18 -0.69 13.83
CA VAL A 609 -33.65 -2.02 13.54
C VAL A 609 -32.14 -1.91 13.31
N VAL A 610 -31.37 -2.59 14.16
CA VAL A 610 -29.91 -2.71 14.06
C VAL A 610 -29.58 -3.99 13.29
N ASP A 611 -28.87 -3.86 12.18
CA ASP A 611 -28.57 -4.97 11.25
C ASP A 611 -27.39 -5.81 11.81
N GLY A 612 -27.51 -7.14 11.72
CA GLY A 612 -26.45 -8.07 12.09
C GLY A 612 -25.14 -7.85 11.32
N LYS A 613 -25.16 -7.21 10.14
CA LYS A 613 -23.94 -6.78 9.43
C LYS A 613 -23.15 -5.72 10.21
N GLU A 614 -23.82 -4.84 10.94
CA GLU A 614 -23.18 -3.83 11.79
C GLU A 614 -22.49 -4.50 12.97
N MET A 615 -23.18 -5.43 13.64
CA MET A 615 -22.59 -6.26 14.69
C MET A 615 -21.41 -7.08 14.15
N LEU A 616 -21.55 -7.68 12.96
CA LEU A 616 -20.48 -8.44 12.29
C LEU A 616 -19.24 -7.56 12.04
N TYR A 617 -19.46 -6.31 11.65
CA TYR A 617 -18.37 -5.36 11.45
C TYR A 617 -17.65 -5.03 12.75
N PHE A 618 -18.37 -4.58 13.77
CA PHE A 618 -17.73 -4.14 15.00
C PHE A 618 -17.07 -5.28 15.77
N GLN A 619 -17.65 -6.50 15.76
CA GLN A 619 -16.98 -7.65 16.36
C GLN A 619 -15.70 -8.04 15.59
N GLY A 620 -15.73 -7.93 14.25
CA GLY A 620 -14.60 -8.28 13.40
C GLY A 620 -13.47 -7.26 13.51
N ALA A 621 -13.81 -5.98 13.52
CA ALA A 621 -12.89 -4.88 13.77
C ALA A 621 -12.17 -5.03 15.13
N GLU A 622 -12.90 -5.43 16.17
CA GLU A 622 -12.31 -5.69 17.48
C GLU A 622 -11.35 -6.88 17.43
N SER A 623 -11.73 -8.00 16.81
CA SER A 623 -10.83 -9.15 16.65
C SER A 623 -9.57 -8.79 15.88
N PHE A 624 -9.71 -7.99 14.82
CA PHE A 624 -8.60 -7.51 14.02
C PHE A 624 -7.66 -6.63 14.82
N ALA A 625 -8.20 -5.67 15.59
CA ALA A 625 -7.43 -4.82 16.49
C ALA A 625 -6.66 -5.64 17.53
N LEU A 626 -7.29 -6.67 18.10
CA LEU A 626 -6.64 -7.59 19.05
C LEU A 626 -5.45 -8.32 18.43
N TRP A 627 -5.59 -8.87 17.21
CA TRP A 627 -4.51 -9.60 16.56
C TRP A 627 -3.35 -8.71 16.10
N THR A 628 -3.65 -7.49 15.69
CA THR A 628 -2.70 -6.63 14.96
C THR A 628 -2.18 -5.45 15.79
N GLY A 629 -2.83 -5.13 16.92
CA GLY A 629 -2.56 -3.93 17.69
C GLY A 629 -3.00 -2.63 17.00
N THR A 630 -3.68 -2.72 15.85
CA THR A 630 -4.11 -1.54 15.10
C THR A 630 -5.43 -0.99 15.66
N GLN A 631 -5.53 0.34 15.75
CA GLN A 631 -6.82 0.97 16.02
C GLN A 631 -7.63 1.01 14.72
N VAL A 632 -8.76 0.31 14.72
CA VAL A 632 -9.72 0.38 13.62
C VAL A 632 -10.61 1.61 13.84
N GLN A 633 -10.73 2.47 12.83
CA GLN A 633 -11.62 3.65 12.88
C GLN A 633 -13.08 3.20 13.07
N ASN A 634 -13.87 4.00 13.80
CA ASN A 634 -15.25 3.66 14.17
C ASN A 634 -16.28 3.85 13.04
N ASP A 635 -15.83 4.15 11.82
CA ASP A 635 -16.73 4.48 10.72
C ASP A 635 -17.21 3.19 10.07
N TYR A 636 -18.47 2.82 10.30
CA TYR A 636 -19.13 1.74 9.58
C TYR A 636 -19.34 2.17 8.12
N PRO A 637 -18.62 1.60 7.14
CA PRO A 637 -18.90 1.91 5.75
C PRO A 637 -20.27 1.31 5.41
N SER A 638 -21.21 2.11 4.90
CA SER A 638 -22.45 1.57 4.38
C SER A 638 -22.11 0.56 3.29
N PHE A 639 -22.37 -0.74 3.52
CA PHE A 639 -22.19 -1.80 2.53
C PHE A 639 -23.23 -1.64 1.40
N LYS A 640 -23.07 -0.61 0.56
CA LYS A 640 -23.87 -0.36 -0.64
C LYS A 640 -23.01 -0.69 -1.87
N GLY A 641 -23.34 -1.81 -2.51
CA GLY A 641 -22.97 -2.11 -3.90
C GLY A 641 -21.61 -2.78 -4.12
N ASP A 642 -21.66 -3.85 -4.91
CA ASP A 642 -20.61 -4.46 -5.75
C ASP A 642 -19.19 -4.51 -5.18
N CYS A 643 -18.92 -5.56 -4.42
CA CYS A 643 -17.56 -6.01 -4.12
C CYS A 643 -17.29 -7.36 -4.80
N ASP A 644 -17.61 -7.45 -6.09
CA ASP A 644 -17.04 -8.48 -6.95
C ASP A 644 -15.66 -7.97 -7.40
N GLU A 645 -14.62 -8.74 -7.04
CA GLU A 645 -13.22 -8.57 -7.45
C GLU A 645 -12.47 -7.31 -6.96
N ILE A 646 -12.02 -7.35 -5.70
CA ILE A 646 -10.70 -6.78 -5.37
C ILE A 646 -9.86 -7.89 -4.74
N THR A 647 -9.26 -8.72 -5.58
CA THR A 647 -8.14 -9.56 -5.17
C THR A 647 -6.92 -8.67 -4.99
N PHE A 648 -6.25 -8.74 -3.83
CA PHE A 648 -4.81 -8.53 -3.80
C PHE A 648 -4.22 -9.59 -4.72
N ALA A 649 -3.87 -9.17 -5.94
CA ALA A 649 -3.15 -9.98 -6.91
C ALA A 649 -1.73 -10.21 -6.44
#